data_AF-A0A8B8LAT1-F1
#
_entry.id   AF-A0A8B8LAT1-F1
#
_cell.length_a   1.000
_cell.length_b   1.000
_cell.length_c   1.000
_cell.angle_alpha   90.00
_cell.angle_beta   90.00
_cell.angle_gamma   90.00
#
_symmetry.space_group_name_H-M   'P 1'
#
loop_
_entity.id
_entity.type
_entity.pdbx_description
1 polymer ?
#
loop_
_entity_poly.entity_id
_entity_poly.type
_entity_poly.pdbx_seq_one_letter_code
_entity_poly.pdbx_strand_id
1 'polypeptide(L)'
;MAMAFETSRFCLSRPTTSTHFFFSSNLKPLKPISLPSRFFHCRSKRLVLMPRLVVKACAVNVEEKNVASGKGGEAWGNVSAVLFDMDGVLCNSEEPSRRAAVDVFAEMGVQVTVEDFVPFMGTGEANFLGGVASVKGVNGFDPDAAKKRFFEIYLDKYAKPDSGIGFPGALELISQCKSKGLKVAVASSADRIKVDANLAAAGLPLSLFDAIVSADAFENLKPAPDIFLAASRILNVPPSECIVIEDALAGVLAAKAAQMRCIAVRTTLSDEALESADPALIRDDIGNVSLDDILSGGSIGYNKRMQGSETLNNSPQSSSDVLAAKTTGEHNGIFSTGGFQGSRRDILRFGSLGIAISCLVFTLSNWKAMQYASPKAVWNQLFGVTQPPIDNSRYDRIQQFVNYISDLESRGNMQIVPEFPSKLDWFNTAPLQFRRDLKGKVVLLDFWTYCCINCMHVLPDLDVLEKKYKDMPFVVVGVHSAKFDNEKDSEAIRNAVLRYGITHPVVNDGDMYLWRKLGVNSWPTFAIVSPNGKLLAQLAGEGHRKDLDDFVEAALLFYGKENMLDKTPITLSLEKDNDPRLLTSPLKFPGKLAIDVLNNRLFISDSNHNRIVVTDLDGNFILQIGSSGEEGLQDGSFDDATFNRPQGLAYNAKKNILYVADTENHALREIDFVNEKVRTLAGNGTKGTDYIGGGKGDTQLLNSPWDVCFHPFEEKIYIAMAGQHQIWEHNLLDATTRAFSGDGYERNLNGSSSSSTSFAQPSGLSLSQDLMEIYIADSESSSIRALDLKTGGSQLLAGGDPIFPENLFKFGDQDGIGSNILLQHPLGIMCGSDGEVYITDSYNHKIKKLDPTSKRVSTIAGTGKAGFKDGTAVKAQLSEPSGIVEGKNGRLFIADTNNSLIRYLDLNTGEIELRTLELKGIQPPKPKSRSFKRLRRRPSADTVPITVDAISSNEGNLSIQISLPNEYHFSKEARSRFSVDIEPEDAVNIDPVDGLLSPEGSATLHFKRSSNTASIGRINCKIYFCKEDEVCLYQSVLFEVPFRVGASNSASPDVTLAHFVKPKTSTNSLLQPVVP
;
A
#
# COMPACT_ATOMS: atom_id res chain seq x y z
N MET A 1 15.22 41.18 47.58
CA MET A 1 15.68 42.52 47.14
C MET A 1 14.48 43.25 46.55
N ALA A 2 14.39 44.58 46.67
CA ALA A 2 13.22 45.39 46.23
C ALA A 2 13.19 45.57 44.69
N MET A 3 12.14 46.07 44.01
CA MET A 3 10.99 46.93 44.37
C MET A 3 9.68 46.43 43.70
N ALA A 4 8.49 46.52 44.33
CA ALA A 4 7.46 47.58 44.25
C ALA A 4 6.82 47.76 42.84
N PHE A 5 5.49 47.58 42.64
CA PHE A 5 4.38 48.54 42.88
C PHE A 5 4.54 49.88 42.10
N GLU A 6 3.50 50.52 41.53
CA GLU A 6 2.09 50.59 41.96
C GLU A 6 1.08 50.85 40.80
N THR A 7 -0.19 51.17 41.11
CA THR A 7 -1.36 51.23 40.22
C THR A 7 -1.71 52.62 39.67
N SER A 8 -2.54 52.68 38.61
CA SER A 8 -3.55 53.74 38.47
C SER A 8 -4.88 53.22 37.89
N ARG A 9 -5.98 53.91 38.20
CA ARG A 9 -7.35 53.66 37.69
C ARG A 9 -7.86 54.94 37.01
N PHE A 10 -8.81 54.82 36.06
CA PHE A 10 -10.04 55.64 36.06
C PHE A 10 -11.13 54.96 35.21
N CYS A 11 -12.35 55.52 35.16
CA CYS A 11 -13.57 54.79 34.83
C CYS A 11 -14.63 55.65 34.10
N LEU A 12 -15.62 54.99 33.46
CA LEU A 12 -16.85 55.55 32.82
C LEU A 12 -16.59 56.33 31.49
N SER A 13 -17.51 56.45 30.53
CA SER A 13 -18.95 56.08 30.43
C SER A 13 -19.40 55.70 28.99
N ARG A 14 -20.56 55.03 28.87
CA ARG A 14 -21.44 54.90 27.66
C ARG A 14 -22.48 56.06 27.65
N PRO A 15 -23.46 56.20 26.69
CA PRO A 15 -23.79 55.46 25.45
C PRO A 15 -23.68 56.40 24.19
N THR A 16 -24.41 56.40 23.04
CA THR A 16 -25.67 55.80 22.49
C THR A 16 -25.66 55.64 20.94
N THR A 17 -26.65 54.92 20.37
CA THR A 17 -27.43 55.13 19.09
C THR A 17 -26.80 55.71 17.80
N SER A 18 -27.20 55.33 16.56
CA SER A 18 -28.19 54.34 16.06
C SER A 18 -28.15 54.14 14.51
N THR A 19 -28.86 53.10 14.04
CA THR A 19 -29.59 52.97 12.75
C THR A 19 -28.88 52.90 11.38
N HIS A 20 -29.25 51.83 10.65
CA HIS A 20 -29.06 51.51 9.24
C HIS A 20 -29.44 52.59 8.21
N PHE A 21 -28.94 52.45 6.96
CA PHE A 21 -29.79 52.23 5.77
C PHE A 21 -29.03 51.53 4.62
N PHE A 22 -29.75 50.95 3.65
CA PHE A 22 -29.24 50.24 2.46
C PHE A 22 -28.98 51.18 1.26
N PHE A 23 -28.19 50.73 0.26
CA PHE A 23 -28.64 50.68 -1.16
C PHE A 23 -27.70 49.88 -2.09
N SER A 24 -28.28 49.32 -3.17
CA SER A 24 -27.60 48.80 -4.39
C SER A 24 -27.31 49.96 -5.39
N SER A 25 -26.75 49.84 -6.61
CA SER A 25 -26.71 48.74 -7.59
C SER A 25 -25.65 48.95 -8.71
N ASN A 26 -25.50 47.97 -9.62
CA ASN A 26 -24.57 47.92 -10.76
C ASN A 26 -24.64 49.08 -11.78
N LEU A 27 -23.52 49.32 -12.48
CA LEU A 27 -23.47 49.75 -13.90
C LEU A 27 -22.15 49.30 -14.60
N LYS A 28 -22.16 49.21 -15.94
CA LYS A 28 -21.14 48.69 -16.89
C LYS A 28 -21.35 49.40 -18.25
N PRO A 29 -20.53 49.21 -19.31
CA PRO A 29 -19.09 48.88 -19.44
C PRO A 29 -18.33 49.86 -20.39
N LEU A 30 -17.08 49.57 -20.79
CA LEU A 30 -16.51 49.89 -22.13
C LEU A 30 -15.17 49.14 -22.41
N LYS A 31 -14.71 49.14 -23.67
CA LYS A 31 -13.53 48.45 -24.27
C LYS A 31 -13.00 49.29 -25.46
N PRO A 32 -11.92 48.92 -26.19
CA PRO A 32 -10.55 48.46 -25.80
C PRO A 32 -9.45 49.32 -26.50
N ILE A 33 -8.14 48.99 -26.39
CA ILE A 33 -7.06 49.33 -27.37
C ILE A 33 -5.76 48.53 -27.05
N SER A 34 -4.76 48.52 -27.95
CA SER A 34 -3.66 47.53 -28.04
C SER A 34 -2.21 48.03 -27.72
N LEU A 35 -1.31 47.03 -27.62
CA LEU A 35 0.19 47.04 -27.67
C LEU A 35 0.84 48.00 -28.71
N PRO A 36 2.17 48.34 -28.68
CA PRO A 36 3.32 47.49 -28.23
C PRO A 36 4.63 48.13 -27.65
N SER A 37 5.48 47.26 -27.06
CA SER A 37 6.98 47.15 -27.15
C SER A 37 8.03 48.26 -26.81
N ARG A 38 9.05 47.84 -26.00
CA ARG A 38 10.54 47.96 -26.17
C ARG A 38 11.39 49.22 -25.80
N PHE A 39 12.45 48.98 -24.98
CA PHE A 39 13.78 49.67 -24.86
C PHE A 39 13.80 51.17 -24.39
N PHE A 40 14.91 51.84 -23.97
CA PHE A 40 16.38 51.55 -23.87
C PHE A 40 17.07 52.33 -22.69
N HIS A 41 18.43 52.40 -22.66
CA HIS A 41 19.34 53.09 -21.69
C HIS A 41 19.28 54.67 -21.75
N CYS A 42 20.02 55.53 -21.00
CA CYS A 42 21.45 55.50 -20.57
C CYS A 42 21.95 56.69 -19.66
N ARG A 43 22.94 56.44 -18.76
CA ARG A 43 24.04 57.36 -18.27
C ARG A 43 23.71 58.64 -17.41
N SER A 44 24.61 59.27 -16.61
CA SER A 44 25.94 58.92 -15.99
C SER A 44 26.52 60.03 -15.06
N LYS A 45 27.57 59.69 -14.28
CA LYS A 45 28.56 60.49 -13.47
C LYS A 45 28.21 60.71 -11.97
N ARG A 46 29.17 60.77 -11.03
CA ARG A 46 30.66 60.86 -11.11
C ARG A 46 31.40 60.03 -10.01
N LEU A 47 32.72 59.86 -10.14
CA LEU A 47 33.64 59.05 -9.28
C LEU A 47 33.97 59.72 -7.92
N VAL A 48 34.55 58.99 -6.94
CA VAL A 48 36.01 58.81 -6.65
C VAL A 48 36.10 57.88 -5.41
N LEU A 49 36.99 56.89 -5.16
CA LEU A 49 38.07 56.11 -5.85
C LEU A 49 38.38 54.87 -4.92
N MET A 50 39.29 53.89 -5.15
CA MET A 50 40.28 53.67 -6.22
C MET A 50 40.26 52.22 -6.81
N PRO A 51 40.87 51.13 -6.25
CA PRO A 51 41.46 50.08 -7.11
C PRO A 51 41.01 48.61 -6.89
N ARG A 52 41.14 47.81 -7.96
CA ARG A 52 41.28 46.33 -8.02
C ARG A 52 41.98 46.00 -9.35
N LEU A 53 42.71 44.89 -9.47
CA LEU A 53 43.15 44.36 -10.78
C LEU A 53 42.02 43.55 -11.46
N VAL A 54 42.07 43.47 -12.80
CA VAL A 54 41.06 42.85 -13.67
C VAL A 54 41.73 42.08 -14.82
N VAL A 55 41.02 41.11 -15.40
CA VAL A 55 41.48 40.12 -16.39
C VAL A 55 41.00 40.48 -17.82
N LYS A 56 41.66 39.94 -18.87
CA LYS A 56 41.07 39.19 -20.03
C LYS A 56 41.48 39.65 -21.47
N ALA A 57 41.87 38.67 -22.30
CA ALA A 57 41.89 38.61 -23.79
C ALA A 57 42.84 39.55 -24.58
N CYS A 58 43.34 39.23 -25.79
CA CYS A 58 43.47 37.95 -26.53
C CYS A 58 44.50 38.05 -27.69
N ALA A 59 45.34 37.01 -27.89
CA ALA A 59 46.13 36.70 -29.12
C ALA A 59 47.21 37.75 -29.54
N VAL A 60 48.18 37.54 -30.46
CA VAL A 60 48.75 36.41 -31.27
C VAL A 60 50.32 36.60 -31.30
N ASN A 61 51.24 35.90 -31.99
CA ASN A 61 51.23 34.95 -33.13
C ASN A 61 52.45 33.98 -33.19
N VAL A 62 52.33 32.97 -34.06
CA VAL A 62 53.31 32.14 -34.82
C VAL A 62 54.84 32.37 -34.73
N GLU A 63 55.59 31.28 -34.50
CA GLU A 63 56.69 30.80 -35.40
C GLU A 63 56.79 29.25 -35.37
N GLU A 64 57.67 28.60 -36.15
CA GLU A 64 57.45 27.23 -36.70
C GLU A 64 58.25 26.04 -36.10
N LYS A 65 57.65 24.83 -36.22
CA LYS A 65 58.23 23.45 -36.43
C LYS A 65 59.28 22.93 -35.42
N ASN A 66 59.15 21.69 -34.91
CA ASN A 66 59.13 20.46 -35.73
C ASN A 66 58.40 19.27 -35.06
N VAL A 67 58.23 18.17 -35.82
CA VAL A 67 57.40 17.00 -35.47
C VAL A 67 58.20 15.87 -34.79
N ALA A 68 57.59 15.22 -33.79
CA ALA A 68 57.91 13.85 -33.38
C ALA A 68 56.59 13.08 -33.10
N SER A 69 56.45 11.86 -33.62
CA SER A 69 55.24 11.05 -33.49
C SER A 69 55.33 10.05 -32.33
N GLY A 70 54.30 10.02 -31.49
CA GLY A 70 54.09 9.00 -30.46
C GLY A 70 52.67 8.45 -30.55
N LYS A 71 52.49 7.13 -30.36
CA LYS A 71 51.18 6.48 -30.38
C LYS A 71 50.40 6.87 -29.12
N GLY A 72 49.11 7.20 -29.27
CA GLY A 72 48.21 7.33 -28.13
C GLY A 72 47.86 5.95 -27.56
N GLY A 73 48.02 5.79 -26.25
CA GLY A 73 47.30 4.76 -25.49
C GLY A 73 46.02 5.37 -24.92
N GLU A 74 44.99 4.56 -24.74
CA GLU A 74 43.74 5.01 -24.10
C GLU A 74 43.98 5.20 -22.59
N ALA A 75 43.39 6.24 -22.00
CA ALA A 75 43.52 6.50 -20.57
C ALA A 75 42.49 5.66 -19.80
N TRP A 76 42.95 4.90 -18.79
CA TRP A 76 42.15 3.88 -18.08
C TRP A 76 40.78 4.37 -17.57
N GLY A 77 40.67 5.66 -17.19
CA GLY A 77 39.43 6.29 -16.76
C GLY A 77 39.17 6.17 -15.26
N ASN A 78 38.37 7.11 -14.71
CA ASN A 78 38.03 7.15 -13.29
C ASN A 78 37.31 5.87 -12.84
N VAL A 79 37.47 5.46 -11.58
CA VAL A 79 36.81 4.28 -10.99
C VAL A 79 36.17 4.69 -9.67
N SER A 80 34.89 4.36 -9.54
CA SER A 80 34.06 4.72 -8.37
C SER A 80 33.36 3.50 -7.75
N ALA A 81 33.28 2.37 -8.48
CA ALA A 81 32.70 1.12 -7.99
C ALA A 81 33.41 -0.14 -8.50
N VAL A 82 33.39 -1.20 -7.69
CA VAL A 82 33.84 -2.56 -8.04
C VAL A 82 32.68 -3.53 -7.82
N LEU A 83 32.36 -4.31 -8.85
CA LEU A 83 31.27 -5.28 -8.88
C LEU A 83 31.89 -6.67 -9.00
N PHE A 84 31.62 -7.56 -8.06
CA PHE A 84 32.14 -8.93 -8.05
C PHE A 84 31.00 -9.90 -8.44
N ASP A 85 31.24 -10.90 -9.30
CA ASP A 85 30.46 -12.14 -9.12
C ASP A 85 30.84 -12.77 -7.76
N MET A 86 30.08 -13.77 -7.34
CA MET A 86 30.31 -14.55 -6.14
C MET A 86 30.86 -15.94 -6.46
N ASP A 87 30.27 -16.63 -7.43
CA ASP A 87 30.69 -17.97 -7.83
C ASP A 87 32.00 -17.84 -8.62
N GLY A 88 33.01 -18.65 -8.29
CA GLY A 88 34.35 -18.59 -8.91
C GLY A 88 35.19 -17.34 -8.59
N VAL A 89 34.59 -16.23 -8.18
CA VAL A 89 35.25 -14.96 -7.87
C VAL A 89 35.45 -14.75 -6.36
N LEU A 90 34.39 -14.85 -5.56
CA LEU A 90 34.46 -14.69 -4.10
C LEU A 90 34.52 -16.03 -3.37
N CYS A 91 33.92 -17.09 -3.94
CA CYS A 91 33.89 -18.41 -3.32
C CYS A 91 33.82 -19.57 -4.34
N ASN A 92 34.32 -20.73 -3.94
CA ASN A 92 34.11 -21.99 -4.65
C ASN A 92 32.80 -22.63 -4.17
N SER A 93 31.71 -22.28 -4.84
CA SER A 93 30.37 -22.87 -4.61
C SER A 93 30.10 -24.12 -5.45
N GLU A 94 30.87 -24.35 -6.53
CA GLU A 94 30.66 -25.45 -7.46
C GLU A 94 30.81 -26.81 -6.78
N GLU A 95 31.91 -27.02 -6.04
CA GLU A 95 32.18 -28.30 -5.40
C GLU A 95 31.28 -28.55 -4.16
N PRO A 96 30.93 -27.56 -3.31
CA PRO A 96 29.76 -27.62 -2.45
C PRO A 96 28.47 -28.07 -3.18
N SER A 97 28.19 -27.51 -4.36
CA SER A 97 26.96 -27.80 -5.12
C SER A 97 26.94 -29.25 -5.64
N ARG A 98 28.02 -29.71 -6.27
CA ARG A 98 28.11 -31.10 -6.76
C ARG A 98 27.94 -32.12 -5.63
N ARG A 99 28.53 -31.88 -4.45
CA ARG A 99 28.40 -32.77 -3.29
C ARG A 99 27.00 -32.76 -2.67
N ALA A 100 26.35 -31.60 -2.56
CA ALA A 100 24.95 -31.51 -2.14
C ALA A 100 24.01 -32.24 -3.11
N ALA A 101 24.27 -32.17 -4.41
CA ALA A 101 23.51 -32.91 -5.41
C ALA A 101 23.72 -34.43 -5.34
N VAL A 102 24.94 -34.90 -5.09
CA VAL A 102 25.20 -36.34 -4.83
C VAL A 102 24.37 -36.85 -3.66
N ASP A 103 24.26 -36.09 -2.56
CA ASP A 103 23.39 -36.46 -1.43
C ASP A 103 21.91 -36.53 -1.80
N VAL A 104 21.38 -35.56 -2.56
CA VAL A 104 19.97 -35.57 -3.03
C VAL A 104 19.68 -36.86 -3.80
N PHE A 105 20.55 -37.22 -4.74
CA PHE A 105 20.41 -38.44 -5.52
C PHE A 105 20.57 -39.71 -4.67
N ALA A 106 21.44 -39.69 -3.65
CA ALA A 106 21.57 -40.78 -2.69
C ALA A 106 20.30 -40.98 -1.85
N GLU A 107 19.62 -39.90 -1.41
CA GLU A 107 18.30 -39.99 -0.76
C GLU A 107 17.22 -40.54 -1.70
N MET A 108 17.31 -40.26 -3.01
CA MET A 108 16.46 -40.87 -4.04
C MET A 108 16.85 -42.32 -4.40
N GLY A 109 17.90 -42.89 -3.79
CA GLY A 109 18.37 -44.25 -4.05
C GLY A 109 19.17 -44.41 -5.35
N VAL A 110 19.61 -43.31 -5.97
CA VAL A 110 20.29 -43.27 -7.27
C VAL A 110 21.78 -43.02 -7.08
N GLN A 111 22.63 -43.88 -7.65
CA GLN A 111 24.08 -43.76 -7.55
C GLN A 111 24.65 -42.80 -8.61
N VAL A 112 25.26 -41.71 -8.13
CA VAL A 112 25.91 -40.66 -8.91
C VAL A 112 27.21 -40.23 -8.25
N THR A 113 28.15 -39.67 -9.00
CA THR A 113 29.39 -39.05 -8.49
C THR A 113 29.42 -37.57 -8.85
N VAL A 114 30.37 -36.80 -8.29
CA VAL A 114 30.46 -35.36 -8.59
C VAL A 114 30.76 -35.10 -10.08
N GLU A 115 31.45 -36.03 -10.75
CA GLU A 115 31.77 -35.95 -12.18
C GLU A 115 30.52 -36.03 -13.08
N ASP A 116 29.45 -36.72 -12.66
CA ASP A 116 28.19 -36.78 -13.42
C ASP A 116 27.54 -35.40 -13.60
N PHE A 117 27.80 -34.48 -12.67
CA PHE A 117 27.24 -33.13 -12.65
C PHE A 117 28.05 -32.11 -13.48
N VAL A 118 29.29 -32.43 -13.85
CA VAL A 118 30.18 -31.52 -14.60
C VAL A 118 29.57 -31.03 -15.94
N PRO A 119 28.89 -31.87 -16.75
CA PRO A 119 28.27 -31.42 -18.00
C PRO A 119 27.07 -30.46 -17.82
N PHE A 120 26.59 -30.26 -16.59
CA PHE A 120 25.39 -29.47 -16.28
C PHE A 120 25.68 -28.27 -15.37
N MET A 121 26.96 -28.01 -15.03
CA MET A 121 27.37 -26.79 -14.31
C MET A 121 26.90 -25.53 -15.05
N GLY A 122 26.54 -24.48 -14.31
CA GLY A 122 26.08 -23.20 -14.88
C GLY A 122 24.70 -23.23 -15.56
N THR A 123 23.99 -24.37 -15.60
CA THR A 123 22.66 -24.46 -16.27
C THR A 123 21.46 -24.05 -15.38
N GLY A 124 21.72 -23.68 -14.12
CA GLY A 124 20.71 -23.42 -13.09
C GLY A 124 20.24 -24.71 -12.40
N GLU A 125 19.97 -24.66 -11.09
CA GLU A 125 19.85 -25.83 -10.21
C GLU A 125 18.80 -26.88 -10.67
N ALA A 126 17.70 -26.45 -11.29
CA ALA A 126 16.69 -27.36 -11.83
C ALA A 126 17.19 -28.17 -13.04
N ASN A 127 17.98 -27.56 -13.94
CA ASN A 127 18.59 -28.23 -15.09
C ASN A 127 19.84 -29.03 -14.68
N PHE A 128 20.58 -28.52 -13.70
CA PHE A 128 21.72 -29.17 -13.07
C PHE A 128 21.36 -30.55 -12.50
N LEU A 129 20.29 -30.60 -11.70
CA LEU A 129 19.77 -31.86 -11.15
C LEU A 129 19.02 -32.66 -12.22
N GLY A 130 18.13 -32.01 -12.99
CA GLY A 130 17.31 -32.67 -14.03
C GLY A 130 18.10 -33.31 -15.16
N GLY A 131 19.25 -32.74 -15.52
CA GLY A 131 20.18 -33.29 -16.52
C GLY A 131 20.77 -34.63 -16.07
N VAL A 132 21.28 -34.70 -14.83
CA VAL A 132 21.76 -35.96 -14.25
C VAL A 132 20.62 -36.95 -14.06
N ALA A 133 19.43 -36.51 -13.63
CA ALA A 133 18.26 -37.39 -13.51
C ALA A 133 17.85 -38.01 -14.86
N SER A 134 17.92 -37.23 -15.95
CA SER A 134 17.67 -37.69 -17.32
C SER A 134 18.72 -38.72 -17.76
N VAL A 135 20.02 -38.43 -17.58
CA VAL A 135 21.12 -39.35 -17.93
C VAL A 135 21.08 -40.65 -17.12
N LYS A 136 20.65 -40.58 -15.86
CA LYS A 136 20.56 -41.74 -14.94
C LYS A 136 19.21 -42.48 -15.02
N GLY A 137 18.26 -42.02 -15.85
CA GLY A 137 16.97 -42.67 -16.07
C GLY A 137 16.00 -42.62 -14.88
N VAL A 138 16.03 -41.54 -14.10
CA VAL A 138 15.21 -41.38 -12.89
C VAL A 138 13.75 -41.11 -13.24
N ASN A 139 12.93 -42.18 -13.24
CA ASN A 139 11.51 -42.10 -13.52
C ASN A 139 10.76 -41.26 -12.46
N GLY A 140 9.96 -40.29 -12.91
CA GLY A 140 9.16 -39.45 -12.01
C GLY A 140 9.95 -38.39 -11.24
N PHE A 141 11.15 -38.03 -11.71
CA PHE A 141 11.94 -36.94 -11.14
C PHE A 141 11.18 -35.60 -11.16
N ASP A 142 11.06 -34.96 -10.01
CA ASP A 142 10.45 -33.64 -9.80
C ASP A 142 11.57 -32.59 -9.62
N PRO A 143 11.81 -31.69 -10.59
CA PRO A 143 12.89 -30.71 -10.51
C PRO A 143 12.71 -29.67 -9.40
N ASP A 144 11.48 -29.32 -9.04
CA ASP A 144 11.19 -28.26 -8.07
C ASP A 144 11.35 -28.82 -6.64
N ALA A 145 10.85 -30.04 -6.39
CA ALA A 145 11.10 -30.76 -5.15
C ALA A 145 12.59 -31.08 -4.97
N ALA A 146 13.29 -31.50 -6.04
CA ALA A 146 14.73 -31.74 -6.01
C ALA A 146 15.54 -30.46 -5.78
N LYS A 147 15.21 -29.33 -6.44
CA LYS A 147 15.86 -28.02 -6.20
C LYS A 147 15.64 -27.55 -4.76
N LYS A 148 14.45 -27.75 -4.19
CA LYS A 148 14.20 -27.45 -2.77
C LYS A 148 15.07 -28.32 -1.85
N ARG A 149 15.05 -29.65 -2.04
CA ARG A 149 15.82 -30.58 -1.18
C ARG A 149 17.34 -30.37 -1.32
N PHE A 150 17.79 -30.01 -2.52
CA PHE A 150 19.16 -29.56 -2.78
C PHE A 150 19.54 -28.37 -1.89
N PHE A 151 18.73 -27.31 -1.82
CA PHE A 151 19.05 -26.19 -0.95
C PHE A 151 19.01 -26.56 0.54
N GLU A 152 18.07 -27.38 1.00
CA GLU A 152 18.05 -27.87 2.39
C GLU A 152 19.39 -28.55 2.77
N ILE A 153 19.90 -29.45 1.91
CA ILE A 153 21.16 -30.16 2.14
C ILE A 153 22.38 -29.25 1.94
N TYR A 154 22.37 -28.39 0.92
CA TYR A 154 23.44 -27.44 0.62
C TYR A 154 23.69 -26.52 1.81
N LEU A 155 22.62 -25.94 2.38
CA LEU A 155 22.69 -25.06 3.54
C LEU A 155 23.08 -25.80 4.83
N ASP A 156 22.48 -26.97 5.12
CA ASP A 156 22.79 -27.72 6.36
C ASP A 156 24.08 -28.57 6.30
N LYS A 157 24.77 -28.68 5.15
CA LYS A 157 25.97 -29.53 5.09
C LYS A 157 27.18 -28.90 4.40
N TYR A 158 26.99 -27.99 3.45
CA TYR A 158 28.06 -27.53 2.56
C TYR A 158 28.31 -26.02 2.52
N ALA A 159 27.33 -25.20 2.89
CA ALA A 159 27.41 -23.73 2.92
C ALA A 159 27.07 -23.17 4.31
N LYS A 160 27.64 -23.75 5.37
CA LYS A 160 27.56 -23.18 6.73
C LYS A 160 28.41 -21.92 6.84
N PRO A 161 28.05 -20.93 7.68
CA PRO A 161 28.91 -19.80 8.00
C PRO A 161 30.32 -20.24 8.36
N ASP A 162 31.33 -19.52 7.86
CA ASP A 162 32.76 -19.79 8.05
C ASP A 162 33.24 -21.21 7.68
N SER A 163 32.50 -21.95 6.83
CA SER A 163 32.90 -23.30 6.35
C SER A 163 34.08 -23.30 5.38
N GLY A 164 34.61 -22.13 5.00
CA GLY A 164 35.90 -22.00 4.35
C GLY A 164 35.87 -22.13 2.82
N ILE A 165 34.74 -21.81 2.19
CA ILE A 165 34.61 -21.85 0.72
C ILE A 165 35.10 -20.57 0.02
N GLY A 166 35.46 -19.53 0.77
CA GLY A 166 35.90 -18.24 0.23
C GLY A 166 37.31 -18.30 -0.38
N PHE A 167 37.54 -17.56 -1.46
CA PHE A 167 38.87 -17.48 -2.07
C PHE A 167 39.82 -16.57 -1.26
N PRO A 168 41.07 -16.99 -1.01
CA PRO A 168 42.07 -16.15 -0.36
C PRO A 168 42.27 -14.82 -1.10
N GLY A 169 42.38 -13.71 -0.36
CA GLY A 169 42.53 -12.37 -0.92
C GLY A 169 41.21 -11.64 -1.21
N ALA A 170 40.06 -12.33 -1.24
CA ALA A 170 38.76 -11.70 -1.50
C ALA A 170 38.40 -10.64 -0.43
N LEU A 171 38.50 -11.00 0.85
CA LEU A 171 38.22 -10.11 1.98
C LEU A 171 39.20 -8.93 2.01
N GLU A 172 40.49 -9.19 1.74
CA GLU A 172 41.55 -8.21 1.69
C GLU A 172 41.33 -7.20 0.55
N LEU A 173 40.92 -7.66 -0.63
CA LEU A 173 40.67 -6.80 -1.79
C LEU A 173 39.41 -5.94 -1.60
N ILE A 174 38.32 -6.52 -1.10
CA ILE A 174 37.11 -5.77 -0.73
C ILE A 174 37.45 -4.69 0.29
N SER A 175 38.20 -5.05 1.34
CA SER A 175 38.63 -4.11 2.39
C SER A 175 39.51 -2.98 1.83
N GLN A 176 40.44 -3.29 0.92
CA GLN A 176 41.25 -2.29 0.22
C GLN A 176 40.39 -1.34 -0.62
N CYS A 177 39.41 -1.85 -1.36
CA CYS A 177 38.48 -1.03 -2.16
C CYS A 177 37.69 -0.05 -1.28
N LYS A 178 37.08 -0.53 -0.18
CA LYS A 178 36.35 0.35 0.76
C LYS A 178 37.26 1.36 1.44
N SER A 179 38.49 0.98 1.80
CA SER A 179 39.49 1.90 2.38
C SER A 179 39.87 3.07 1.47
N LYS A 180 39.60 2.95 0.17
CA LYS A 180 39.85 3.94 -0.88
C LYS A 180 38.60 4.75 -1.26
N GLY A 181 37.46 4.48 -0.63
CA GLY A 181 36.18 5.12 -0.96
C GLY A 181 35.51 4.58 -2.22
N LEU A 182 35.99 3.46 -2.78
CA LEU A 182 35.27 2.75 -3.83
C LEU A 182 34.05 2.05 -3.22
N LYS A 183 32.91 2.14 -3.91
CA LYS A 183 31.75 1.31 -3.58
C LYS A 183 31.99 -0.13 -4.05
N VAL A 184 31.48 -1.10 -3.32
CA VAL A 184 31.64 -2.53 -3.63
C VAL A 184 30.30 -3.24 -3.65
N ALA A 185 30.07 -4.12 -4.63
CA ALA A 185 28.81 -4.86 -4.75
C ALA A 185 29.00 -6.30 -5.22
N VAL A 186 28.08 -7.18 -4.82
CA VAL A 186 27.93 -8.52 -5.41
C VAL A 186 26.88 -8.45 -6.54
N ALA A 187 27.18 -9.06 -7.68
CA ALA A 187 26.38 -9.03 -8.90
C ALA A 187 26.37 -10.40 -9.58
N SER A 188 25.61 -11.35 -9.00
CA SER A 188 25.64 -12.77 -9.35
C SER A 188 24.36 -13.27 -10.02
N SER A 189 24.50 -14.30 -10.87
CA SER A 189 23.40 -15.02 -11.52
C SER A 189 22.84 -16.19 -10.69
N ALA A 190 23.10 -16.22 -9.38
CA ALA A 190 22.55 -17.20 -8.45
C ALA A 190 21.29 -16.68 -7.70
N ASP A 191 20.38 -17.58 -7.32
CA ASP A 191 19.26 -17.31 -6.40
C ASP A 191 19.74 -16.68 -5.08
N ARG A 192 18.98 -15.74 -4.49
CA ARG A 192 19.40 -14.98 -3.30
C ARG A 192 19.77 -15.86 -2.10
N ILE A 193 19.03 -16.96 -1.93
CA ILE A 193 19.27 -17.95 -0.86
C ILE A 193 20.68 -18.56 -0.98
N LYS A 194 21.13 -18.84 -2.20
CA LYS A 194 22.50 -19.31 -2.48
C LYS A 194 23.52 -18.19 -2.27
N VAL A 195 23.17 -16.95 -2.65
CA VAL A 195 24.05 -15.78 -2.49
C VAL A 195 24.37 -15.48 -1.02
N ASP A 196 23.36 -15.27 -0.18
CA ASP A 196 23.60 -14.90 1.22
C ASP A 196 24.31 -16.04 2.00
N ALA A 197 24.00 -17.29 1.68
CA ALA A 197 24.65 -18.46 2.29
C ALA A 197 26.11 -18.61 1.87
N ASN A 198 26.43 -18.45 0.58
CA ASN A 198 27.80 -18.55 0.07
C ASN A 198 28.69 -17.45 0.63
N LEU A 199 28.19 -16.21 0.72
CA LEU A 199 28.91 -15.10 1.33
C LEU A 199 29.19 -15.34 2.82
N ALA A 200 28.20 -15.85 3.58
CA ALA A 200 28.41 -16.25 4.97
C ALA A 200 29.42 -17.42 5.10
N ALA A 201 29.36 -18.42 4.20
CA ALA A 201 30.28 -19.55 4.17
C ALA A 201 31.72 -19.19 3.75
N ALA A 202 31.87 -18.09 3.02
CA ALA A 202 33.15 -17.48 2.64
C ALA A 202 33.74 -16.56 3.73
N GLY A 203 33.04 -16.33 4.86
CA GLY A 203 33.45 -15.35 5.87
C GLY A 203 33.31 -13.89 5.43
N LEU A 204 32.45 -13.63 4.44
CA LEU A 204 32.18 -12.31 3.85
C LEU A 204 30.81 -11.78 4.31
N PRO A 205 30.68 -11.18 5.50
CA PRO A 205 29.40 -10.68 6.00
C PRO A 205 28.80 -9.63 5.06
N LEU A 206 27.49 -9.69 4.84
CA LEU A 206 26.77 -8.89 3.82
C LEU A 206 27.00 -7.38 3.94
N SER A 207 27.27 -6.88 5.16
CA SER A 207 27.63 -5.48 5.44
C SER A 207 28.96 -5.01 4.82
N LEU A 208 29.77 -5.92 4.27
CA LEU A 208 30.90 -5.55 3.42
C LEU A 208 30.44 -4.93 2.10
N PHE A 209 29.25 -5.26 1.61
CA PHE A 209 28.78 -4.83 0.29
C PHE A 209 27.81 -3.65 0.39
N ASP A 210 27.99 -2.66 -0.48
CA ASP A 210 27.13 -1.48 -0.59
C ASP A 210 25.91 -1.75 -1.50
N ALA A 211 25.93 -2.87 -2.25
CA ALA A 211 24.77 -3.48 -2.90
C ALA A 211 24.98 -5.01 -3.07
N ILE A 212 23.90 -5.77 -3.09
CA ILE A 212 23.90 -7.21 -3.44
C ILE A 212 22.78 -7.44 -4.45
N VAL A 213 23.12 -8.02 -5.58
CA VAL A 213 22.22 -8.29 -6.72
C VAL A 213 22.30 -9.77 -7.07
N SER A 214 21.14 -10.44 -7.08
CA SER A 214 20.94 -11.88 -7.32
C SER A 214 19.95 -12.11 -8.47
N ALA A 215 19.86 -13.35 -8.95
CA ALA A 215 19.07 -13.72 -10.13
C ALA A 215 17.55 -13.47 -10.00
N ASP A 216 17.01 -13.54 -8.80
CA ASP A 216 15.56 -13.57 -8.51
C ASP A 216 14.83 -12.28 -8.97
N ALA A 217 15.58 -11.21 -9.23
CA ALA A 217 15.08 -9.92 -9.67
C ALA A 217 15.22 -9.68 -11.21
N PHE A 218 15.67 -10.68 -11.99
CA PHE A 218 15.96 -10.50 -13.43
C PHE A 218 15.47 -11.65 -14.31
N GLU A 219 14.67 -11.34 -15.32
CA GLU A 219 14.27 -12.28 -16.38
C GLU A 219 15.45 -12.69 -17.28
N ASN A 220 16.43 -11.79 -17.45
CA ASN A 220 17.61 -11.99 -18.29
C ASN A 220 18.88 -12.00 -17.42
N LEU A 221 19.50 -13.17 -17.29
CA LEU A 221 20.77 -13.35 -16.57
C LEU A 221 21.96 -13.16 -17.53
N LYS A 222 23.20 -13.18 -17.01
CA LYS A 222 24.45 -13.13 -17.80
C LYS A 222 24.37 -14.15 -18.96
N PRO A 223 24.59 -13.78 -20.24
CA PRO A 223 25.32 -12.61 -20.72
C PRO A 223 24.53 -11.31 -20.93
N ALA A 224 23.28 -11.21 -20.45
CA ALA A 224 22.57 -9.94 -20.43
C ALA A 224 23.20 -8.95 -19.43
N PRO A 225 23.24 -7.64 -19.73
CA PRO A 225 23.89 -6.63 -18.89
C PRO A 225 23.10 -6.24 -17.62
N ASP A 226 21.85 -6.70 -17.51
CA ASP A 226 20.82 -6.22 -16.58
C ASP A 226 21.24 -6.24 -15.11
N ILE A 227 21.87 -7.33 -14.66
CA ILE A 227 22.39 -7.51 -13.28
C ILE A 227 23.43 -6.44 -12.94
N PHE A 228 24.40 -6.20 -13.83
CA PHE A 228 25.42 -5.16 -13.61
C PHE A 228 24.85 -3.75 -13.71
N LEU A 229 23.98 -3.50 -14.69
CA LEU A 229 23.28 -2.22 -14.81
C LEU A 229 22.40 -1.93 -13.60
N ALA A 230 21.84 -2.96 -12.94
CA ALA A 230 21.15 -2.81 -11.67
C ALA A 230 22.10 -2.49 -10.51
N ALA A 231 23.21 -3.22 -10.35
CA ALA A 231 24.22 -2.92 -9.35
C ALA A 231 24.77 -1.48 -9.48
N SER A 232 25.09 -1.04 -10.70
CA SER A 232 25.49 0.35 -11.01
C SER A 232 24.42 1.38 -10.60
N ARG A 233 23.14 1.10 -10.86
CA ARG A 233 22.00 1.95 -10.44
C ARG A 233 21.86 2.03 -8.91
N ILE A 234 21.91 0.89 -8.21
CA ILE A 234 21.80 0.83 -6.74
C ILE A 234 22.98 1.55 -6.08
N LEU A 235 24.19 1.36 -6.59
CA LEU A 235 25.38 2.10 -6.15
C LEU A 235 25.34 3.60 -6.53
N ASN A 236 24.43 4.03 -7.41
CA ASN A 236 24.41 5.37 -8.00
C ASN A 236 25.80 5.78 -8.57
N VAL A 237 26.39 4.89 -9.37
CA VAL A 237 27.67 5.09 -10.07
C VAL A 237 27.46 4.76 -11.56
N PRO A 238 27.87 5.63 -12.51
CA PRO A 238 27.66 5.37 -13.93
C PRO A 238 28.47 4.15 -14.40
N PRO A 239 27.96 3.30 -15.33
CA PRO A 239 28.64 2.07 -15.74
C PRO A 239 30.08 2.27 -16.23
N SER A 240 30.39 3.41 -16.84
CA SER A 240 31.75 3.76 -17.27
C SER A 240 32.76 3.86 -16.12
N GLU A 241 32.31 4.12 -14.88
CA GLU A 241 33.15 4.18 -13.67
C GLU A 241 33.13 2.88 -12.85
N CYS A 242 32.48 1.83 -13.36
CA CYS A 242 32.43 0.50 -12.76
C CYS A 242 33.54 -0.41 -13.31
N ILE A 243 34.19 -1.14 -12.40
CA ILE A 243 35.03 -2.31 -12.70
C ILE A 243 34.23 -3.57 -12.30
N VAL A 244 34.09 -4.54 -13.20
CA VAL A 244 33.59 -5.88 -12.92
C VAL A 244 34.77 -6.83 -12.66
N ILE A 245 34.63 -7.76 -11.71
CA ILE A 245 35.52 -8.90 -11.51
C ILE A 245 34.69 -10.18 -11.70
N GLU A 246 35.10 -11.01 -12.67
CA GLU A 246 34.32 -12.14 -13.20
C GLU A 246 35.22 -13.35 -13.51
N ASP A 247 34.73 -14.57 -13.31
CA ASP A 247 35.40 -15.84 -13.64
C ASP A 247 34.89 -16.48 -14.94
N ALA A 248 33.70 -16.09 -15.43
CA ALA A 248 32.93 -16.78 -16.46
C ALA A 248 32.67 -15.94 -17.74
N LEU A 249 32.69 -16.59 -18.90
CA LEU A 249 32.58 -15.95 -20.23
C LEU A 249 31.28 -15.15 -20.38
N ALA A 250 30.18 -15.68 -19.85
CA ALA A 250 28.88 -15.02 -19.89
C ALA A 250 28.92 -13.66 -19.17
N GLY A 251 29.57 -13.55 -18.02
CA GLY A 251 29.68 -12.29 -17.30
C GLY A 251 30.65 -11.30 -17.93
N VAL A 252 31.77 -11.75 -18.51
CA VAL A 252 32.66 -10.86 -19.27
C VAL A 252 31.90 -10.21 -20.44
N LEU A 253 31.05 -10.99 -21.13
CA LEU A 253 30.16 -10.48 -22.17
C LEU A 253 29.08 -9.53 -21.62
N ALA A 254 28.48 -9.83 -20.46
CA ALA A 254 27.52 -8.95 -19.79
C ALA A 254 28.13 -7.62 -19.35
N ALA A 255 29.36 -7.63 -18.82
CA ALA A 255 30.10 -6.41 -18.44
C ALA A 255 30.38 -5.53 -19.66
N LYS A 256 30.79 -6.15 -20.77
CA LYS A 256 31.02 -5.50 -22.07
C LYS A 256 29.72 -4.91 -22.64
N ALA A 257 28.61 -5.63 -22.55
CA ALA A 257 27.27 -5.15 -22.93
C ALA A 257 26.77 -4.01 -22.02
N ALA A 258 27.14 -4.02 -20.74
CA ALA A 258 26.85 -2.95 -19.77
C ALA A 258 27.78 -1.73 -19.92
N GLN A 259 28.73 -1.74 -20.86
CA GLN A 259 29.77 -0.72 -21.05
C GLN A 259 30.68 -0.52 -19.81
N MET A 260 30.88 -1.59 -19.05
CA MET A 260 31.80 -1.63 -17.90
C MET A 260 33.15 -2.23 -18.29
N ARG A 261 34.20 -1.86 -17.57
CA ARG A 261 35.52 -2.51 -17.67
C ARG A 261 35.50 -3.81 -16.86
N CYS A 262 36.15 -4.87 -17.35
CA CYS A 262 36.14 -6.18 -16.70
C CYS A 262 37.57 -6.69 -16.45
N ILE A 263 37.85 -7.12 -15.22
CA ILE A 263 39.04 -7.89 -14.85
C ILE A 263 38.60 -9.35 -14.72
N ALA A 264 39.10 -10.23 -15.58
CA ALA A 264 38.74 -11.64 -15.54
C ALA A 264 39.71 -12.45 -14.65
N VAL A 265 39.20 -13.43 -13.93
CA VAL A 265 40.00 -14.42 -13.17
C VAL A 265 39.94 -15.81 -13.82
N ARG A 266 40.96 -16.64 -13.60
CA ARG A 266 41.15 -17.96 -14.26
C ARG A 266 40.68 -19.13 -13.40
N THR A 267 39.86 -18.87 -12.38
CA THR A 267 39.31 -19.87 -11.47
C THR A 267 38.38 -20.87 -12.16
N THR A 268 37.66 -20.43 -13.21
CA THR A 268 36.67 -21.26 -13.94
C THR A 268 36.91 -21.31 -15.46
N LEU A 269 37.53 -20.29 -16.07
CA LEU A 269 37.80 -20.24 -17.52
C LEU A 269 39.18 -20.78 -17.93
N SER A 270 39.23 -21.37 -19.13
CA SER A 270 40.48 -21.69 -19.84
C SER A 270 41.09 -20.46 -20.53
N ASP A 271 42.42 -20.47 -20.71
CA ASP A 271 43.18 -19.42 -21.43
C ASP A 271 42.52 -19.04 -22.78
N GLU A 272 42.15 -20.06 -23.57
CA GLU A 272 41.61 -19.93 -24.92
C GLU A 272 40.24 -19.23 -24.98
N ALA A 273 39.43 -19.36 -23.92
CA ALA A 273 38.12 -18.72 -23.84
C ALA A 273 38.24 -17.24 -23.45
N LEU A 274 39.19 -16.91 -22.58
CA LEU A 274 39.42 -15.54 -22.10
C LEU A 274 39.90 -14.59 -23.21
N GLU A 275 40.82 -15.05 -24.07
CA GLU A 275 41.30 -14.24 -25.21
C GLU A 275 40.18 -13.92 -26.21
N SER A 276 39.14 -14.76 -26.31
CA SER A 276 38.00 -14.52 -27.22
C SER A 276 37.02 -13.44 -26.73
N ALA A 277 36.99 -13.17 -25.42
CA ALA A 277 36.06 -12.23 -24.81
C ALA A 277 36.59 -10.78 -24.81
N ASP A 278 37.91 -10.61 -24.86
CA ASP A 278 38.61 -9.32 -24.79
C ASP A 278 38.22 -8.52 -23.50
N PRO A 279 38.56 -9.05 -22.30
CA PRO A 279 38.47 -8.33 -21.02
C PRO A 279 39.62 -7.32 -20.88
N ALA A 280 39.46 -6.32 -20.01
CA ALA A 280 40.46 -5.27 -19.82
C ALA A 280 41.74 -5.77 -19.12
N LEU A 281 41.62 -6.77 -18.25
CA LEU A 281 42.73 -7.48 -17.61
C LEU A 281 42.37 -8.95 -17.37
N ILE A 282 43.39 -9.79 -17.18
CA ILE A 282 43.26 -11.18 -16.73
C ILE A 282 44.23 -11.42 -15.56
N ARG A 283 43.79 -12.11 -14.51
CA ARG A 283 44.59 -12.57 -13.35
C ARG A 283 44.34 -14.06 -13.10
N ASP A 284 45.22 -14.75 -12.36
CA ASP A 284 45.02 -16.19 -12.07
C ASP A 284 43.87 -16.39 -11.06
N ASP A 285 43.91 -15.70 -9.92
CA ASP A 285 42.80 -15.63 -8.96
C ASP A 285 42.51 -14.20 -8.44
N ILE A 286 41.46 -14.04 -7.62
CA ILE A 286 41.07 -12.76 -7.01
C ILE A 286 42.16 -12.17 -6.09
N GLY A 287 42.93 -13.01 -5.40
CA GLY A 287 44.07 -12.61 -4.58
C GLY A 287 45.26 -12.11 -5.41
N ASN A 288 45.22 -12.24 -6.74
CA ASN A 288 46.18 -11.61 -7.64
C ASN A 288 45.64 -10.32 -8.29
N VAL A 289 44.37 -9.96 -8.08
CA VAL A 289 43.82 -8.66 -8.50
C VAL A 289 44.27 -7.61 -7.49
N SER A 290 45.09 -6.66 -7.94
CA SER A 290 45.57 -5.57 -7.09
C SER A 290 44.69 -4.32 -7.19
N LEU A 291 44.81 -3.43 -6.20
CA LEU A 291 44.19 -2.11 -6.27
C LEU A 291 44.73 -1.25 -7.45
N ASP A 292 45.96 -1.48 -7.90
CA ASP A 292 46.52 -0.82 -9.10
C ASP A 292 45.80 -1.31 -10.38
N ASP A 293 45.53 -2.61 -10.47
CA ASP A 293 44.76 -3.21 -11.58
C ASP A 293 43.36 -2.60 -11.70
N ILE A 294 42.72 -2.33 -10.55
CA ILE A 294 41.42 -1.66 -10.47
C ILE A 294 41.54 -0.18 -10.85
N LEU A 295 42.45 0.58 -10.23
CA LEU A 295 42.48 2.05 -10.33
C LEU A 295 43.24 2.61 -11.55
N SER A 296 44.22 1.89 -12.10
CA SER A 296 45.11 2.39 -13.16
C SER A 296 45.18 1.49 -14.40
N GLY A 297 44.65 0.25 -14.31
CA GLY A 297 44.81 -0.79 -15.33
C GLY A 297 46.05 -1.65 -15.13
N GLY A 298 46.78 -1.43 -14.02
CA GLY A 298 47.97 -2.17 -13.67
C GLY A 298 49.19 -1.77 -14.51
N SER A 299 50.35 -1.76 -13.88
CA SER A 299 51.62 -1.60 -14.61
C SER A 299 51.86 -2.79 -15.56
N ILE A 300 52.09 -2.52 -16.84
CA ILE A 300 52.36 -3.56 -17.87
C ILE A 300 53.73 -4.21 -17.62
N GLY A 301 53.75 -5.18 -16.70
CA GLY A 301 54.88 -6.07 -16.45
C GLY A 301 55.13 -6.40 -14.98
N TYR A 302 54.56 -7.53 -14.54
CA TYR A 302 55.45 -8.65 -14.20
C TYR A 302 54.83 -10.01 -14.50
N ASN A 303 55.66 -11.05 -14.49
CA ASN A 303 55.35 -12.39 -14.99
C ASN A 303 55.44 -13.46 -13.88
N LYS A 304 54.93 -14.65 -14.22
CA LYS A 304 55.15 -15.94 -13.53
C LYS A 304 56.47 -16.04 -12.74
N ARG A 305 56.37 -16.28 -11.42
CA ARG A 305 57.10 -17.26 -10.57
C ARG A 305 57.41 -16.72 -9.17
N MET A 306 56.83 -17.33 -8.13
CA MET A 306 57.56 -17.61 -6.88
C MET A 306 56.91 -18.71 -6.01
N GLN A 307 56.95 -19.96 -6.49
CA GLN A 307 57.24 -21.11 -5.62
C GLN A 307 57.80 -22.25 -6.47
N GLY A 308 58.96 -22.76 -6.07
CA GLY A 308 59.79 -23.67 -6.85
C GLY A 308 61.12 -23.85 -6.14
N SER A 309 61.13 -24.73 -5.13
CA SER A 309 62.33 -25.02 -4.35
C SER A 309 63.27 -25.91 -5.15
N GLU A 310 64.48 -25.45 -5.40
CA GLU A 310 65.61 -26.32 -5.74
C GLU A 310 66.77 -26.06 -4.79
N THR A 311 67.07 -27.05 -3.96
CA THR A 311 68.43 -27.29 -3.49
C THR A 311 69.18 -28.12 -4.52
N LEU A 312 70.49 -27.87 -4.64
CA LEU A 312 71.50 -28.65 -5.39
C LEU A 312 71.53 -28.51 -6.93
N ASN A 313 72.35 -27.55 -7.35
CA ASN A 313 73.49 -27.74 -8.27
C ASN A 313 73.30 -28.65 -9.51
N ASN A 314 73.34 -28.04 -10.71
CA ASN A 314 74.61 -27.94 -11.44
C ASN A 314 74.55 -26.97 -12.63
N SER A 315 75.70 -26.73 -13.24
CA SER A 315 75.93 -25.82 -14.38
C SER A 315 76.91 -26.49 -15.37
N PRO A 316 77.30 -25.90 -16.53
CA PRO A 316 76.75 -24.74 -17.24
C PRO A 316 76.58 -24.99 -18.79
N GLN A 317 76.54 -23.89 -19.56
CA GLN A 317 77.09 -23.72 -20.93
C GLN A 317 76.25 -23.93 -22.20
N SER A 318 75.72 -22.78 -22.68
CA SER A 318 76.08 -22.09 -23.94
C SER A 318 75.60 -22.58 -25.33
N SER A 319 74.95 -21.62 -25.99
CA SER A 319 75.20 -21.06 -27.34
C SER A 319 74.64 -21.69 -28.63
N SER A 320 74.13 -20.78 -29.47
CA SER A 320 74.27 -20.67 -30.93
C SER A 320 73.58 -21.68 -31.87
N ASP A 321 72.56 -21.15 -32.59
CA ASP A 321 72.65 -20.74 -34.01
C ASP A 321 71.76 -21.39 -35.11
N VAL A 322 71.54 -20.56 -36.16
CA VAL A 322 71.37 -20.91 -37.60
C VAL A 322 70.05 -21.56 -38.10
N LEU A 323 69.15 -20.68 -38.58
CA LEU A 323 68.64 -20.59 -39.97
C LEU A 323 68.07 -21.81 -40.75
N ALA A 324 66.74 -21.72 -41.00
CA ALA A 324 66.13 -21.47 -42.33
C ALA A 324 65.75 -22.61 -43.32
N ALA A 325 65.11 -22.17 -44.43
CA ALA A 325 64.44 -22.87 -45.56
C ALA A 325 63.03 -23.44 -45.24
N LYS A 326 61.93 -23.20 -46.00
CA LYS A 326 61.64 -23.12 -47.48
C LYS A 326 61.56 -24.50 -48.15
N THR A 327 60.64 -24.81 -49.10
CA THR A 327 59.57 -24.04 -49.84
C THR A 327 58.41 -25.03 -50.19
N THR A 328 57.31 -24.76 -50.92
CA THR A 328 56.89 -23.69 -51.87
C THR A 328 55.50 -23.11 -51.45
N GLY A 329 54.48 -22.67 -52.22
CA GLY A 329 54.17 -22.58 -53.68
C GLY A 329 53.20 -23.67 -54.19
N GLU A 330 52.32 -23.46 -55.17
CA GLU A 330 51.99 -22.29 -56.03
C GLU A 330 50.58 -22.47 -56.70
N HIS A 331 49.94 -21.52 -57.41
CA HIS A 331 49.75 -20.05 -57.26
C HIS A 331 48.79 -19.52 -58.39
N ASN A 332 48.43 -18.23 -58.37
CA ASN A 332 47.79 -17.42 -59.46
C ASN A 332 46.27 -17.55 -59.72
N GLY A 333 45.51 -16.48 -60.05
CA GLY A 333 45.87 -15.04 -60.03
C GLY A 333 44.93 -14.10 -60.83
N ILE A 334 45.37 -12.83 -60.96
CA ILE A 334 44.95 -11.73 -61.90
C ILE A 334 43.99 -10.61 -61.41
N PHE A 335 44.63 -9.45 -61.13
CA PHE A 335 44.29 -8.02 -61.38
C PHE A 335 42.85 -7.44 -61.30
N SER A 336 42.63 -6.61 -60.26
CA SER A 336 42.53 -5.12 -60.31
C SER A 336 41.81 -4.41 -61.49
N THR A 337 40.80 -3.56 -61.17
CA THR A 337 40.86 -2.07 -61.31
C THR A 337 39.53 -1.40 -60.89
N GLY A 338 39.55 -0.07 -60.66
CA GLY A 338 38.36 0.79 -60.78
C GLY A 338 37.65 1.18 -59.47
N GLY A 339 37.98 2.35 -58.92
CA GLY A 339 37.15 3.03 -57.92
C GLY A 339 36.15 4.00 -58.59
N PHE A 340 35.00 4.24 -57.96
CA PHE A 340 34.03 5.25 -58.41
C PHE A 340 33.70 6.24 -57.30
N GLN A 341 33.90 7.53 -57.56
CA GLN A 341 33.47 8.61 -56.67
C GLN A 341 31.98 8.91 -56.90
N GLY A 342 31.12 8.38 -56.03
CA GLY A 342 29.72 8.80 -55.93
C GLY A 342 29.57 10.12 -55.17
N SER A 343 28.60 10.95 -55.52
CA SER A 343 28.43 12.25 -54.89
C SER A 343 27.79 12.13 -53.49
N ARG A 344 27.97 13.15 -52.65
CA ARG A 344 27.33 13.22 -51.31
C ARG A 344 25.79 13.17 -51.33
N ARG A 345 25.13 13.30 -52.49
CA ARG A 345 23.67 13.18 -52.62
C ARG A 345 23.17 11.75 -52.77
N ASP A 346 23.99 10.85 -53.29
CA ASP A 346 23.56 9.48 -53.61
C ASP A 346 23.60 8.57 -52.36
N ILE A 347 24.61 8.78 -51.50
CA ILE A 347 24.74 8.13 -50.19
C ILE A 347 23.51 8.41 -49.30
N LEU A 348 22.92 9.60 -49.38
CA LEU A 348 21.72 9.97 -48.62
C LEU A 348 20.44 9.26 -49.10
N ARG A 349 20.39 8.78 -50.35
CA ARG A 349 19.26 7.98 -50.88
C ARG A 349 19.37 6.48 -50.56
N PHE A 350 20.58 5.93 -50.47
CA PHE A 350 20.76 4.52 -50.10
C PHE A 350 20.85 4.30 -48.58
N GLY A 351 21.40 5.24 -47.81
CA GLY A 351 21.44 5.15 -46.34
C GLY A 351 20.06 5.15 -45.70
N SER A 352 19.12 5.96 -46.23
CA SER A 352 17.73 6.00 -45.76
C SER A 352 16.97 4.70 -46.07
N LEU A 353 17.21 4.08 -47.24
CA LEU A 353 16.63 2.78 -47.58
C LEU A 353 17.22 1.64 -46.75
N GLY A 354 18.53 1.66 -46.51
CA GLY A 354 19.21 0.67 -45.66
C GLY A 354 18.75 0.71 -44.20
N ILE A 355 18.55 1.91 -43.63
CA ILE A 355 17.98 2.06 -42.29
C ILE A 355 16.53 1.59 -42.25
N ALA A 356 15.70 1.95 -43.23
CA ALA A 356 14.31 1.49 -43.30
C ALA A 356 14.21 -0.05 -43.38
N ILE A 357 15.07 -0.70 -44.18
CA ILE A 357 15.14 -2.17 -44.28
C ILE A 357 15.64 -2.78 -42.96
N SER A 358 16.69 -2.24 -42.33
CA SER A 358 17.19 -2.75 -41.04
C SER A 358 16.17 -2.59 -39.92
N CYS A 359 15.42 -1.47 -39.87
CA CYS A 359 14.34 -1.28 -38.91
C CYS A 359 13.15 -2.22 -39.18
N LEU A 360 12.82 -2.49 -40.45
CA LEU A 360 11.79 -3.47 -40.82
C LEU A 360 12.20 -4.90 -40.45
N VAL A 361 13.47 -5.26 -40.68
CA VAL A 361 14.02 -6.57 -40.25
C VAL A 361 14.04 -6.67 -38.72
N PHE A 362 14.43 -5.61 -38.01
CA PHE A 362 14.44 -5.58 -36.55
C PHE A 362 13.04 -5.69 -35.92
N THR A 363 12.02 -5.06 -36.50
CA THR A 363 10.63 -5.21 -36.02
C THR A 363 10.02 -6.56 -36.39
N LEU A 364 10.40 -7.15 -37.52
CA LEU A 364 10.00 -8.51 -37.89
C LEU A 364 10.71 -9.59 -37.06
N SER A 365 11.98 -9.40 -36.68
CA SER A 365 12.73 -10.37 -35.86
C SER A 365 12.39 -10.28 -34.37
N ASN A 366 12.18 -9.08 -33.82
CA ASN A 366 11.80 -8.87 -32.42
C ASN A 366 10.27 -8.89 -32.19
N TRP A 367 9.48 -9.41 -33.13
CA TRP A 367 8.01 -9.44 -33.06
C TRP A 367 7.45 -10.08 -31.77
N LYS A 368 8.18 -11.04 -31.18
CA LYS A 368 7.81 -11.67 -29.89
C LYS A 368 7.99 -10.74 -28.67
N ALA A 369 8.93 -9.79 -28.72
CA ALA A 369 9.18 -8.86 -27.60
C ALA A 369 8.14 -7.73 -27.51
N MET A 370 7.34 -7.50 -28.55
CA MET A 370 6.26 -6.51 -28.52
C MET A 370 4.97 -6.99 -27.82
N GLN A 371 4.97 -8.19 -27.22
CA GLN A 371 3.78 -8.79 -26.61
C GLN A 371 3.39 -8.21 -25.24
N TYR A 372 4.31 -7.49 -24.56
CA TYR A 372 4.11 -6.97 -23.20
C TYR A 372 4.24 -5.43 -23.09
N ALA A 373 4.24 -4.72 -24.22
CA ALA A 373 4.11 -3.27 -24.21
C ALA A 373 2.67 -2.89 -23.79
N SER A 374 2.51 -1.92 -22.89
CA SER A 374 1.18 -1.46 -22.47
C SER A 374 0.35 -1.00 -23.68
N PRO A 375 -1.01 -1.02 -23.62
CA PRO A 375 -1.84 -0.61 -24.75
C PRO A 375 -1.48 0.78 -25.30
N LYS A 376 -1.03 1.70 -24.43
CA LYS A 376 -0.57 3.05 -24.75
C LYS A 376 0.81 3.05 -25.46
N ALA A 377 1.72 2.15 -25.10
CA ALA A 377 3.00 1.98 -25.78
C ALA A 377 2.83 1.32 -27.15
N VAL A 378 2.00 0.27 -27.26
CA VAL A 378 1.63 -0.35 -28.54
C VAL A 378 0.97 0.68 -29.48
N TRP A 379 0.05 1.50 -28.95
CA TRP A 379 -0.61 2.57 -29.69
C TRP A 379 0.38 3.62 -30.23
N ASN A 380 1.29 4.09 -29.38
CA ASN A 380 2.33 5.05 -29.78
C ASN A 380 3.30 4.48 -30.83
N GLN A 381 3.57 3.17 -30.78
CA GLN A 381 4.45 2.47 -31.73
C GLN A 381 3.78 2.25 -33.10
N LEU A 382 2.46 1.97 -33.12
CA LEU A 382 1.69 1.72 -34.35
C LEU A 382 1.26 3.00 -35.07
N PHE A 383 0.95 4.07 -34.34
CA PHE A 383 0.33 5.28 -34.88
C PHE A 383 1.17 6.54 -34.58
N GLY A 384 2.46 6.49 -34.95
CA GLY A 384 3.47 7.51 -34.63
C GLY A 384 3.01 8.96 -34.85
N VAL A 385 3.24 9.80 -33.84
CA VAL A 385 2.49 11.05 -33.60
C VAL A 385 2.59 12.07 -34.75
N THR A 386 1.52 12.16 -35.53
CA THR A 386 0.84 13.44 -35.77
C THR A 386 -0.38 13.53 -34.86
N GLN A 387 -0.87 14.74 -34.56
CA GLN A 387 -2.07 14.89 -33.73
C GLN A 387 -3.28 14.26 -34.45
N PRO A 388 -3.98 13.28 -33.84
CA PRO A 388 -5.26 12.85 -34.36
C PRO A 388 -6.27 14.01 -34.27
N PRO A 389 -7.25 14.11 -35.18
CA PRO A 389 -8.37 15.01 -35.00
C PRO A 389 -9.16 14.63 -33.74
N ILE A 390 -9.90 15.61 -33.21
CA ILE A 390 -10.80 15.43 -32.06
C ILE A 390 -11.90 14.42 -32.41
N ASP A 391 -12.24 13.55 -31.45
CA ASP A 391 -13.25 12.47 -31.52
C ASP A 391 -12.99 11.35 -32.55
N ASN A 392 -12.22 10.33 -32.14
CA ASN A 392 -12.51 8.95 -32.56
C ASN A 392 -13.68 8.45 -31.70
N SER A 393 -14.73 7.89 -32.31
CA SER A 393 -15.86 7.39 -31.54
C SER A 393 -15.54 6.07 -30.82
N ARG A 394 -16.31 5.74 -29.78
CA ARG A 394 -16.22 4.44 -29.08
C ARG A 394 -16.37 3.26 -30.06
N TYR A 395 -17.23 3.41 -31.06
CA TYR A 395 -17.44 2.42 -32.12
C TYR A 395 -16.17 2.14 -32.93
N ASP A 396 -15.43 3.19 -33.31
CA ASP A 396 -14.18 3.05 -34.07
C ASP A 396 -13.12 2.28 -33.27
N ARG A 397 -13.04 2.53 -31.95
CA ARG A 397 -12.14 1.82 -31.04
C ARG A 397 -12.50 0.33 -30.91
N ILE A 398 -13.80 0.03 -30.73
CA ILE A 398 -14.29 -1.36 -30.68
C ILE A 398 -13.98 -2.08 -32.00
N GLN A 399 -14.20 -1.44 -33.15
CA GLN A 399 -13.89 -2.03 -34.45
C GLN A 399 -12.38 -2.27 -34.65
N GLN A 400 -11.51 -1.43 -34.08
CA GLN A 400 -10.06 -1.69 -34.06
C GLN A 400 -9.71 -2.93 -33.21
N PHE A 401 -10.33 -3.12 -32.05
CA PHE A 401 -10.16 -4.34 -31.26
C PHE A 401 -10.73 -5.59 -31.97
N VAL A 402 -11.87 -5.49 -32.66
CA VAL A 402 -12.39 -6.59 -33.52
C VAL A 402 -11.37 -6.98 -34.59
N ASN A 403 -10.74 -6.00 -35.24
CA ASN A 403 -9.71 -6.24 -36.25
C ASN A 403 -8.43 -6.86 -35.64
N TYR A 404 -8.04 -6.44 -34.44
CA TYR A 404 -6.92 -7.01 -33.70
C TYR A 404 -7.15 -8.48 -33.32
N ILE A 405 -8.34 -8.83 -32.81
CA ILE A 405 -8.70 -10.22 -32.48
C ILE A 405 -8.73 -11.09 -33.74
N SER A 406 -9.24 -10.55 -34.86
CA SER A 406 -9.21 -11.20 -36.18
C SER A 406 -7.78 -11.49 -36.66
N ASP A 407 -6.85 -10.55 -36.46
CA ASP A 407 -5.42 -10.70 -36.78
C ASP A 407 -4.74 -11.74 -35.87
N LEU A 408 -4.98 -11.72 -34.56
CA LEU A 408 -4.48 -12.73 -33.61
C LEU A 408 -4.92 -14.16 -33.99
N GLU A 409 -6.23 -14.38 -34.21
CA GLU A 409 -6.74 -15.71 -34.56
C GLU A 409 -6.21 -16.17 -35.92
N SER A 410 -6.03 -15.26 -36.90
CA SER A 410 -5.47 -15.59 -38.21
C SER A 410 -4.03 -16.13 -38.18
N ARG A 411 -3.26 -15.75 -37.16
CA ARG A 411 -1.86 -16.20 -36.97
C ARG A 411 -1.76 -17.56 -36.28
N GLY A 412 -2.81 -17.99 -35.57
CA GLY A 412 -2.91 -19.30 -34.93
C GLY A 412 -1.92 -19.58 -33.78
N ASN A 413 -1.01 -18.65 -33.45
CA ASN A 413 0.14 -18.87 -32.56
C ASN A 413 -0.01 -18.25 -31.15
N MET A 414 -1.25 -17.92 -30.76
CA MET A 414 -1.57 -17.38 -29.43
C MET A 414 -1.31 -18.39 -28.31
N GLN A 415 -0.91 -17.92 -27.14
CA GLN A 415 -0.77 -18.76 -25.94
C GLN A 415 -2.13 -19.34 -25.52
N ILE A 416 -2.18 -20.64 -25.29
CA ILE A 416 -3.31 -21.31 -24.62
C ILE A 416 -3.14 -21.12 -23.11
N VAL A 417 -4.20 -20.65 -22.44
CA VAL A 417 -4.22 -20.50 -20.99
C VAL A 417 -4.20 -21.89 -20.34
N PRO A 418 -3.35 -22.12 -19.30
CA PRO A 418 -3.35 -23.38 -18.56
C PRO A 418 -4.71 -23.69 -17.94
N GLU A 419 -5.01 -24.98 -17.81
CA GLU A 419 -6.20 -25.43 -17.08
C GLU A 419 -6.01 -25.20 -15.57
N PHE A 420 -7.08 -24.84 -14.85
CA PHE A 420 -7.00 -24.67 -13.40
C PHE A 420 -6.60 -25.99 -12.71
N PRO A 421 -5.67 -25.99 -11.74
CA PRO A 421 -5.30 -27.20 -11.00
C PRO A 421 -6.51 -27.85 -10.33
N SER A 422 -6.65 -29.17 -10.49
CA SER A 422 -7.87 -29.93 -10.17
C SER A 422 -8.22 -30.08 -8.69
N LYS A 423 -7.49 -29.39 -7.79
CA LYS A 423 -7.63 -29.44 -6.33
C LYS A 423 -7.69 -28.06 -5.66
N LEU A 424 -7.77 -26.96 -6.42
CA LEU A 424 -7.97 -25.65 -5.82
C LEU A 424 -9.38 -25.53 -5.25
N ASP A 425 -9.52 -24.81 -4.14
CA ASP A 425 -10.84 -24.42 -3.61
C ASP A 425 -11.47 -23.33 -4.47
N TRP A 426 -12.80 -23.39 -4.58
CA TRP A 426 -13.61 -22.42 -5.33
C TRP A 426 -14.72 -21.84 -4.44
N PHE A 427 -15.03 -20.57 -4.67
CA PHE A 427 -16.09 -19.82 -4.01
C PHE A 427 -17.07 -19.29 -5.04
N ASN A 428 -18.32 -19.08 -4.62
CA ASN A 428 -19.44 -18.68 -5.49
C ASN A 428 -19.82 -19.68 -6.61
N THR A 429 -19.09 -20.80 -6.81
CA THR A 429 -19.32 -21.80 -7.85
C THR A 429 -18.66 -23.15 -7.52
N ALA A 430 -18.99 -24.20 -8.27
CA ALA A 430 -18.20 -25.43 -8.32
C ALA A 430 -16.98 -25.28 -9.28
N PRO A 431 -15.90 -26.09 -9.14
CA PRO A 431 -14.68 -25.93 -9.92
C PRO A 431 -14.88 -25.91 -11.44
N LEU A 432 -14.44 -24.82 -12.07
CA LEU A 432 -14.62 -24.56 -13.50
C LEU A 432 -13.38 -24.98 -14.33
N GLN A 433 -13.61 -25.38 -15.59
CA GLN A 433 -12.56 -25.74 -16.55
C GLN A 433 -12.72 -24.97 -17.87
N PHE A 434 -11.62 -24.44 -18.41
CA PHE A 434 -11.56 -23.79 -19.74
C PHE A 434 -12.04 -24.70 -20.86
N ARG A 435 -11.69 -26.00 -20.80
CA ARG A 435 -12.03 -26.95 -21.86
C ARG A 435 -13.49 -27.45 -21.82
N ARG A 436 -14.23 -27.17 -20.73
CA ARG A 436 -15.58 -27.72 -20.49
C ARG A 436 -16.60 -26.64 -20.16
N ASP A 437 -16.42 -25.91 -19.06
CA ASP A 437 -17.46 -25.07 -18.45
C ASP A 437 -17.38 -23.61 -18.92
N LEU A 438 -16.17 -23.10 -19.09
CA LEU A 438 -15.90 -21.77 -19.65
C LEU A 438 -15.77 -21.79 -21.19
N LYS A 439 -15.83 -22.98 -21.80
CA LYS A 439 -15.79 -23.15 -23.26
C LYS A 439 -16.95 -22.38 -23.90
N GLY A 440 -16.67 -21.70 -25.01
CA GLY A 440 -17.68 -20.88 -25.69
C GLY A 440 -17.91 -19.51 -25.06
N LYS A 441 -17.06 -19.05 -24.12
CA LYS A 441 -17.26 -17.78 -23.39
C LYS A 441 -16.02 -16.89 -23.50
N VAL A 442 -16.24 -15.58 -23.51
CA VAL A 442 -15.15 -14.61 -23.25
C VAL A 442 -14.95 -14.59 -21.74
N VAL A 443 -13.74 -14.90 -21.27
CA VAL A 443 -13.44 -14.92 -19.82
C VAL A 443 -12.52 -13.76 -19.48
N LEU A 444 -12.84 -13.03 -18.42
CA LEU A 444 -11.96 -12.07 -17.78
C LEU A 444 -11.42 -12.71 -16.50
N LEU A 445 -10.13 -13.05 -16.49
CA LEU A 445 -9.44 -13.40 -15.25
C LEU A 445 -9.00 -12.11 -14.57
N ASP A 446 -9.26 -12.02 -13.27
CA ASP A 446 -8.74 -10.97 -12.38
C ASP A 446 -7.75 -11.60 -11.40
N PHE A 447 -6.46 -11.28 -11.54
CA PHE A 447 -5.40 -11.72 -10.64
C PHE A 447 -5.29 -10.74 -9.48
N TRP A 448 -5.89 -11.10 -8.35
CA TRP A 448 -6.13 -10.21 -7.21
C TRP A 448 -5.69 -10.83 -5.89
N THR A 449 -5.54 -10.01 -4.85
CA THR A 449 -5.33 -10.45 -3.45
C THR A 449 -6.08 -9.46 -2.56
N TYR A 450 -6.71 -9.91 -1.47
CA TYR A 450 -7.65 -9.07 -0.73
C TYR A 450 -7.02 -8.11 0.27
N CYS A 451 -5.72 -8.21 0.54
CA CYS A 451 -4.97 -7.22 1.30
C CYS A 451 -4.82 -5.89 0.55
N CYS A 452 -4.68 -5.95 -0.78
CA CYS A 452 -4.19 -4.86 -1.61
C CYS A 452 -5.29 -3.87 -2.01
N ILE A 453 -5.09 -2.60 -1.68
CA ILE A 453 -6.05 -1.52 -1.97
C ILE A 453 -6.31 -1.33 -3.46
N ASN A 454 -5.29 -1.55 -4.30
CA ASN A 454 -5.42 -1.50 -5.77
C ASN A 454 -6.35 -2.61 -6.31
N CYS A 455 -6.44 -3.76 -5.63
CA CYS A 455 -7.40 -4.82 -5.95
C CYS A 455 -8.82 -4.45 -5.49
N MET A 456 -8.98 -3.91 -4.28
CA MET A 456 -10.29 -3.45 -3.78
C MET A 456 -10.91 -2.42 -4.73
N HIS A 457 -10.11 -1.46 -5.22
CA HIS A 457 -10.54 -0.42 -6.15
C HIS A 457 -11.11 -0.89 -7.49
N VAL A 458 -10.80 -2.11 -7.94
CA VAL A 458 -11.30 -2.62 -9.24
C VAL A 458 -12.56 -3.49 -9.13
N LEU A 459 -12.95 -3.91 -7.91
CA LEU A 459 -14.17 -4.69 -7.71
C LEU A 459 -15.45 -3.95 -8.18
N PRO A 460 -15.62 -2.62 -7.96
CA PRO A 460 -16.76 -1.88 -8.51
C PRO A 460 -16.71 -1.77 -10.05
N ASP A 461 -15.50 -1.73 -10.62
CA ASP A 461 -15.30 -1.69 -12.07
C ASP A 461 -15.66 -3.04 -12.72
N LEU A 462 -15.39 -4.17 -12.05
CA LEU A 462 -15.79 -5.52 -12.46
C LEU A 462 -17.30 -5.76 -12.33
N ASP A 463 -17.92 -5.34 -11.23
CA ASP A 463 -19.37 -5.43 -11.00
C ASP A 463 -20.18 -4.72 -12.12
N VAL A 464 -19.67 -3.59 -12.62
CA VAL A 464 -20.26 -2.89 -13.77
C VAL A 464 -20.17 -3.72 -15.05
N LEU A 465 -19.07 -4.45 -15.28
CA LEU A 465 -18.91 -5.34 -16.44
C LEU A 465 -19.82 -6.57 -16.32
N GLU A 466 -19.88 -7.22 -15.14
CA GLU A 466 -20.80 -8.32 -14.86
C GLU A 466 -22.25 -7.91 -15.13
N LYS A 467 -22.70 -6.77 -14.57
CA LYS A 467 -24.07 -6.26 -14.75
C LYS A 467 -24.37 -5.90 -16.21
N LYS A 468 -23.40 -5.38 -16.96
CA LYS A 468 -23.55 -5.05 -18.39
C LYS A 468 -23.66 -6.30 -19.26
N TYR A 469 -22.88 -7.34 -18.97
CA TYR A 469 -22.74 -8.53 -19.83
C TYR A 469 -23.42 -9.80 -19.31
N LYS A 470 -24.19 -9.74 -18.21
CA LYS A 470 -24.88 -10.89 -17.58
C LYS A 470 -25.68 -11.83 -18.52
N ASP A 471 -26.28 -11.29 -19.59
CA ASP A 471 -27.11 -12.03 -20.56
C ASP A 471 -26.30 -12.46 -21.81
N MET A 472 -25.00 -12.16 -21.80
CA MET A 472 -24.03 -12.50 -22.84
C MET A 472 -23.11 -13.62 -22.34
N PRO A 473 -22.47 -14.37 -23.25
CA PRO A 473 -21.52 -15.43 -22.90
C PRO A 473 -20.15 -14.85 -22.48
N PHE A 474 -20.16 -14.15 -21.35
CA PHE A 474 -19.04 -13.53 -20.67
C PHE A 474 -18.98 -14.02 -19.23
N VAL A 475 -17.78 -14.20 -18.66
CA VAL A 475 -17.57 -14.62 -17.27
C VAL A 475 -16.37 -13.89 -16.67
N VAL A 476 -16.51 -13.34 -15.47
CA VAL A 476 -15.38 -12.91 -14.64
C VAL A 476 -14.97 -14.08 -13.74
N VAL A 477 -13.67 -14.31 -13.55
CA VAL A 477 -13.13 -15.26 -12.55
C VAL A 477 -12.02 -14.57 -11.76
N GLY A 478 -12.23 -14.39 -10.46
CA GLY A 478 -11.21 -13.90 -9.54
C GLY A 478 -10.20 -14.99 -9.23
N VAL A 479 -8.99 -14.90 -9.77
CA VAL A 479 -7.87 -15.79 -9.51
C VAL A 479 -7.10 -15.24 -8.30
N HIS A 480 -7.56 -15.63 -7.11
CA HIS A 480 -7.02 -15.10 -5.86
C HIS A 480 -5.58 -15.62 -5.66
N SER A 481 -4.61 -14.72 -5.79
CA SER A 481 -3.18 -14.98 -5.84
C SER A 481 -2.51 -14.34 -4.62
N ALA A 482 -2.51 -15.07 -3.50
CA ALA A 482 -2.23 -14.58 -2.14
C ALA A 482 -0.83 -13.94 -1.96
N LYS A 483 -0.76 -12.68 -1.51
CA LYS A 483 0.52 -12.04 -1.12
C LYS A 483 1.02 -12.56 0.22
N PHE A 484 0.16 -12.57 1.24
CA PHE A 484 0.47 -12.99 2.61
C PHE A 484 0.05 -14.44 2.89
N ASP A 485 0.64 -15.08 3.90
CA ASP A 485 0.33 -16.50 4.20
C ASP A 485 -1.11 -16.72 4.70
N ASN A 486 -1.68 -15.79 5.47
CA ASN A 486 -3.11 -15.84 5.86
C ASN A 486 -4.04 -15.87 4.63
N GLU A 487 -3.73 -15.10 3.58
CA GLU A 487 -4.57 -15.01 2.39
C GLU A 487 -4.59 -16.31 1.56
N LYS A 488 -3.78 -17.33 1.93
CA LYS A 488 -3.83 -18.67 1.34
C LYS A 488 -4.91 -19.56 1.99
N ASP A 489 -5.40 -19.20 3.18
CA ASP A 489 -6.45 -19.95 3.86
C ASP A 489 -7.82 -19.70 3.21
N SER A 490 -8.49 -20.78 2.83
CA SER A 490 -9.75 -20.70 2.09
C SER A 490 -10.91 -20.09 2.90
N GLU A 491 -10.91 -20.14 4.23
CA GLU A 491 -11.90 -19.40 5.03
C GLU A 491 -11.54 -17.92 5.14
N ALA A 492 -10.26 -17.55 5.13
CA ALA A 492 -9.85 -16.16 5.04
C ALA A 492 -10.32 -15.53 3.71
N ILE A 493 -10.11 -16.21 2.58
CA ILE A 493 -10.65 -15.81 1.27
C ILE A 493 -12.19 -15.80 1.27
N ARG A 494 -12.87 -16.78 1.88
CA ARG A 494 -14.34 -16.79 1.99
C ARG A 494 -14.84 -15.55 2.73
N ASN A 495 -14.21 -15.19 3.86
CA ASN A 495 -14.54 -13.97 4.58
C ASN A 495 -14.26 -12.70 3.75
N ALA A 496 -13.20 -12.67 2.94
CA ALA A 496 -12.95 -11.57 2.00
C ALA A 496 -14.03 -11.48 0.92
N VAL A 497 -14.43 -12.58 0.27
CA VAL A 497 -15.54 -12.63 -0.70
C VAL A 497 -16.83 -12.06 -0.08
N LEU A 498 -17.13 -12.43 1.17
CA LEU A 498 -18.28 -11.92 1.93
C LEU A 498 -18.16 -10.45 2.33
N ARG A 499 -16.96 -9.98 2.69
CA ARG A 499 -16.67 -8.59 3.09
C ARG A 499 -16.74 -7.65 1.88
N TYR A 500 -16.11 -8.01 0.76
CA TYR A 500 -16.13 -7.17 -0.43
C TYR A 500 -17.45 -7.31 -1.22
N GLY A 501 -18.16 -8.43 -1.06
CA GLY A 501 -19.49 -8.66 -1.66
C GLY A 501 -19.42 -9.28 -3.05
N ILE A 502 -18.29 -9.92 -3.37
CA ILE A 502 -17.96 -10.48 -4.68
C ILE A 502 -18.98 -11.55 -5.09
N THR A 503 -19.51 -11.45 -6.31
CA THR A 503 -20.52 -12.39 -6.86
C THR A 503 -20.02 -13.28 -7.99
N HIS A 504 -18.92 -12.93 -8.65
CA HIS A 504 -18.30 -13.80 -9.64
C HIS A 504 -17.63 -15.03 -8.99
N PRO A 505 -17.42 -16.12 -9.75
CA PRO A 505 -16.50 -17.19 -9.38
C PRO A 505 -15.16 -16.69 -8.84
N VAL A 506 -14.69 -17.23 -7.72
CA VAL A 506 -13.33 -17.02 -7.21
C VAL A 506 -12.66 -18.37 -7.01
N VAL A 507 -11.37 -18.47 -7.32
CA VAL A 507 -10.52 -19.65 -7.10
C VAL A 507 -9.33 -19.28 -6.23
N ASN A 508 -9.00 -20.14 -5.26
CA ASN A 508 -7.79 -20.00 -4.43
C ASN A 508 -6.56 -20.50 -5.22
N ASP A 509 -5.82 -19.59 -5.87
CA ASP A 509 -4.49 -19.83 -6.44
C ASP A 509 -3.40 -19.27 -5.50
N GLY A 510 -3.50 -19.56 -4.19
CA GLY A 510 -2.59 -19.06 -3.16
C GLY A 510 -1.11 -19.49 -3.32
N ASP A 511 -0.86 -20.54 -4.11
CA ASP A 511 0.49 -20.94 -4.56
C ASP A 511 0.96 -20.20 -5.83
N MET A 512 0.16 -19.28 -6.38
CA MET A 512 0.40 -18.48 -7.59
C MET A 512 0.76 -19.32 -8.85
N TYR A 513 0.10 -20.46 -9.05
CA TYR A 513 0.38 -21.33 -10.21
C TYR A 513 0.01 -20.64 -11.53
N LEU A 514 -1.23 -20.17 -11.68
CA LEU A 514 -1.70 -19.59 -12.93
C LEU A 514 -1.08 -18.21 -13.16
N TRP A 515 -0.89 -17.44 -12.07
CA TRP A 515 -0.11 -16.20 -12.04
C TRP A 515 1.27 -16.39 -12.69
N ARG A 516 2.08 -17.35 -12.21
CA ARG A 516 3.41 -17.63 -12.80
C ARG A 516 3.33 -18.16 -14.22
N LYS A 517 2.35 -19.01 -14.56
CA LYS A 517 2.22 -19.57 -15.92
C LYS A 517 1.74 -18.56 -16.97
N LEU A 518 1.15 -17.43 -16.56
CA LEU A 518 0.77 -16.32 -17.43
C LEU A 518 1.70 -15.09 -17.32
N GLY A 519 2.83 -15.20 -16.60
CA GLY A 519 3.80 -14.09 -16.49
C GLY A 519 3.28 -12.87 -15.74
N VAL A 520 2.32 -13.05 -14.82
CA VAL A 520 1.76 -11.94 -14.03
C VAL A 520 2.80 -11.44 -13.02
N ASN A 521 2.85 -10.13 -12.81
CA ASN A 521 3.87 -9.47 -11.99
C ASN A 521 3.35 -8.27 -11.15
N SER A 522 2.04 -8.04 -11.11
CA SER A 522 1.43 -6.92 -10.37
C SER A 522 -0.04 -7.17 -10.00
N TRP A 523 -0.46 -6.62 -8.87
CA TRP A 523 -1.83 -6.69 -8.36
C TRP A 523 -2.56 -5.35 -8.56
N PRO A 524 -3.79 -5.32 -9.11
CA PRO A 524 -4.44 -6.41 -9.86
C PRO A 524 -3.80 -6.60 -11.24
N THR A 525 -4.04 -7.74 -11.89
CA THR A 525 -3.81 -7.89 -13.34
C THR A 525 -4.98 -8.60 -14.00
N PHE A 526 -5.46 -8.04 -15.11
CA PHE A 526 -6.51 -8.62 -15.92
C PHE A 526 -5.95 -9.46 -17.06
N ALA A 527 -6.51 -10.63 -17.31
CA ALA A 527 -6.22 -11.42 -18.52
C ALA A 527 -7.52 -11.79 -19.24
N ILE A 528 -7.66 -11.34 -20.49
CA ILE A 528 -8.84 -11.61 -21.32
C ILE A 528 -8.59 -12.88 -22.13
N VAL A 529 -9.50 -13.85 -22.05
CA VAL A 529 -9.40 -15.18 -22.65
C VAL A 529 -10.55 -15.42 -23.61
N SER A 530 -10.23 -16.04 -24.73
CA SER A 530 -11.16 -16.36 -25.82
C SER A 530 -12.02 -17.61 -25.54
N PRO A 531 -13.13 -17.80 -26.30
CA PRO A 531 -14.01 -18.98 -26.24
C PRO A 531 -13.35 -20.35 -26.49
N ASN A 532 -12.11 -20.37 -26.99
CA ASN A 532 -11.31 -21.58 -27.22
C ASN A 532 -10.11 -21.71 -26.26
N GLY A 533 -10.03 -20.86 -25.22
CA GLY A 533 -9.01 -20.93 -24.16
C GLY A 533 -7.67 -20.27 -24.49
N LYS A 534 -7.59 -19.42 -25.53
CA LYS A 534 -6.38 -18.64 -25.85
C LYS A 534 -6.39 -17.27 -25.16
N LEU A 535 -5.22 -16.81 -24.72
CA LEU A 535 -5.01 -15.47 -24.19
C LEU A 535 -5.12 -14.42 -25.32
N LEU A 536 -5.93 -13.37 -25.10
CA LEU A 536 -6.19 -12.29 -26.04
C LEU A 536 -5.43 -10.99 -25.68
N ALA A 537 -5.39 -10.66 -24.39
CA ALA A 537 -4.75 -9.46 -23.86
C ALA A 537 -4.49 -9.60 -22.36
N GLN A 538 -3.53 -8.83 -21.84
CA GLN A 538 -3.32 -8.60 -20.42
C GLN A 538 -3.27 -7.09 -20.13
N LEU A 539 -3.78 -6.67 -18.96
CA LEU A 539 -3.73 -5.29 -18.48
C LEU A 539 -3.35 -5.29 -17.00
N ALA A 540 -2.21 -4.69 -16.66
CA ALA A 540 -1.69 -4.60 -15.30
C ALA A 540 -2.15 -3.32 -14.60
N GLY A 541 -2.53 -3.41 -13.33
CA GLY A 541 -2.92 -2.28 -12.49
C GLY A 541 -4.38 -1.86 -12.61
N GLU A 542 -4.76 -0.84 -11.82
CA GLU A 542 -6.12 -0.34 -11.69
C GLU A 542 -6.55 0.70 -12.75
N GLY A 543 -7.85 1.04 -12.78
CA GLY A 543 -8.40 2.11 -13.62
C GLY A 543 -8.73 1.74 -15.08
N HIS A 544 -8.58 0.46 -15.45
CA HIS A 544 -8.71 -0.02 -16.82
C HIS A 544 -10.15 -0.34 -17.31
N ARG A 545 -11.22 -0.06 -16.54
CA ARG A 545 -12.60 -0.46 -16.92
C ARG A 545 -13.01 -0.13 -18.35
N LYS A 546 -12.69 1.06 -18.87
CA LYS A 546 -13.05 1.42 -20.26
C LYS A 546 -12.35 0.55 -21.29
N ASP A 547 -11.12 0.15 -21.00
CA ASP A 547 -10.31 -0.69 -21.89
C ASP A 547 -10.81 -2.13 -21.85
N LEU A 548 -11.13 -2.64 -20.65
CA LEU A 548 -11.82 -3.92 -20.45
C LEU A 548 -13.19 -3.93 -21.16
N ASP A 549 -14.00 -2.89 -20.99
CA ASP A 549 -15.34 -2.80 -21.55
C ASP A 549 -15.35 -2.79 -23.08
N ASP A 550 -14.51 -1.95 -23.69
CA ASP A 550 -14.38 -1.84 -25.14
C ASP A 550 -13.79 -3.11 -25.77
N PHE A 551 -12.87 -3.80 -25.08
CA PHE A 551 -12.26 -5.04 -25.56
C PHE A 551 -13.20 -6.26 -25.39
N VAL A 552 -13.93 -6.36 -24.29
CA VAL A 552 -14.95 -7.42 -24.09
C VAL A 552 -16.10 -7.26 -25.09
N GLU A 553 -16.54 -6.04 -25.39
CA GLU A 553 -17.53 -5.79 -26.45
C GLU A 553 -17.01 -6.26 -27.81
N ALA A 554 -15.77 -5.94 -28.15
CA ALA A 554 -15.12 -6.38 -29.38
C ALA A 554 -14.97 -7.91 -29.48
N ALA A 555 -14.58 -8.58 -28.39
CA ALA A 555 -14.46 -10.03 -28.35
C ALA A 555 -15.82 -10.72 -28.54
N LEU A 556 -16.87 -10.25 -27.86
CA LEU A 556 -18.23 -10.77 -28.02
C LEU A 556 -18.78 -10.54 -29.44
N LEU A 557 -18.49 -9.39 -30.06
CA LEU A 557 -18.87 -9.11 -31.45
C LEU A 557 -18.14 -10.03 -32.44
N PHE A 558 -16.83 -10.20 -32.30
CA PHE A 558 -16.02 -11.05 -33.16
C PHE A 558 -16.45 -12.53 -33.06
N TYR A 559 -16.37 -13.12 -31.87
CA TYR A 559 -16.68 -14.54 -31.69
C TYR A 559 -18.16 -14.88 -31.88
N GLY A 560 -19.06 -13.90 -31.71
CA GLY A 560 -20.47 -14.04 -32.05
C GLY A 560 -20.72 -14.20 -33.54
N LYS A 561 -20.01 -13.42 -34.37
CA LYS A 561 -20.04 -13.52 -35.84
C LYS A 561 -19.48 -14.87 -36.33
N GLU A 562 -18.41 -15.34 -35.71
CA GLU A 562 -17.80 -16.65 -36.03
C GLU A 562 -18.54 -17.84 -35.37
N ASN A 563 -19.69 -17.61 -34.72
CA ASN A 563 -20.55 -18.61 -34.08
C ASN A 563 -19.85 -19.47 -33.01
N MET A 564 -18.84 -18.92 -32.34
CA MET A 564 -18.03 -19.62 -31.33
C MET A 564 -18.55 -19.48 -29.89
N LEU A 565 -19.73 -18.87 -29.69
CA LEU A 565 -20.23 -18.46 -28.39
C LEU A 565 -21.37 -19.34 -27.85
N ASP A 566 -21.26 -19.79 -26.60
CA ASP A 566 -22.23 -20.62 -25.87
C ASP A 566 -22.88 -19.85 -24.72
N LYS A 567 -24.19 -19.60 -24.86
CA LYS A 567 -25.02 -18.84 -23.92
C LYS A 567 -25.46 -19.62 -22.67
N THR A 568 -25.07 -20.88 -22.51
CA THR A 568 -25.37 -21.69 -21.32
C THR A 568 -24.74 -21.01 -20.08
N PRO A 569 -25.52 -20.60 -19.07
CA PRO A 569 -24.99 -19.85 -17.93
C PRO A 569 -24.11 -20.72 -17.01
N ILE A 570 -23.15 -20.10 -16.34
CA ILE A 570 -22.42 -20.74 -15.24
C ILE A 570 -23.37 -20.89 -14.05
N THR A 571 -23.34 -22.04 -13.37
CA THR A 571 -24.14 -22.27 -12.16
C THR A 571 -23.41 -21.68 -10.96
N LEU A 572 -23.95 -20.61 -10.39
CA LEU A 572 -23.42 -19.96 -9.19
C LEU A 572 -24.12 -20.49 -7.92
N SER A 573 -23.37 -20.49 -6.81
CA SER A 573 -23.82 -20.81 -5.47
C SER A 573 -23.10 -19.87 -4.50
N LEU A 574 -23.67 -18.68 -4.29
CA LEU A 574 -22.96 -17.55 -3.68
C LEU A 574 -22.69 -17.77 -2.20
N GLU A 575 -21.50 -17.39 -1.73
CA GLU A 575 -21.12 -17.53 -0.31
C GLU A 575 -22.09 -16.81 0.62
N LYS A 576 -22.53 -15.62 0.21
CA LYS A 576 -23.41 -14.74 0.99
C LYS A 576 -24.81 -15.32 1.25
N ASP A 577 -25.23 -16.29 0.44
CA ASP A 577 -26.53 -16.94 0.55
C ASP A 577 -26.45 -18.19 1.46
N ASN A 578 -25.23 -18.60 1.85
CA ASN A 578 -24.95 -19.81 2.65
C ASN A 578 -24.44 -19.51 4.08
N ASP A 579 -23.91 -18.31 4.36
CA ASP A 579 -23.41 -17.95 5.70
C ASP A 579 -24.50 -17.38 6.62
N PRO A 580 -24.90 -18.08 7.70
CA PRO A 580 -25.95 -17.62 8.62
C PRO A 580 -25.55 -16.41 9.48
N ARG A 581 -24.24 -16.11 9.63
CA ARG A 581 -23.75 -14.97 10.41
C ARG A 581 -24.28 -13.65 9.82
N LEU A 582 -24.37 -13.58 8.50
CA LEU A 582 -24.82 -12.40 7.75
C LEU A 582 -26.31 -12.05 7.95
N LEU A 583 -27.10 -13.00 8.46
CA LEU A 583 -28.53 -12.84 8.75
C LEU A 583 -28.82 -12.62 10.24
N THR A 584 -27.94 -13.10 11.13
CA THR A 584 -28.21 -13.21 12.57
C THR A 584 -27.30 -12.35 13.44
N SER A 585 -26.11 -11.96 12.96
CA SER A 585 -25.15 -11.18 13.74
C SER A 585 -25.60 -9.72 13.89
N PRO A 586 -25.53 -9.11 15.09
CA PRO A 586 -25.87 -7.70 15.28
C PRO A 586 -24.93 -6.74 14.55
N LEU A 587 -23.69 -7.15 14.30
CA LEU A 587 -22.66 -6.46 13.52
C LEU A 587 -22.22 -7.31 12.32
N LYS A 588 -21.61 -6.71 11.30
CA LYS A 588 -21.10 -7.41 10.12
C LYS A 588 -19.80 -6.75 9.67
N PHE A 589 -18.70 -7.49 9.82
CA PHE A 589 -17.32 -7.02 9.61
C PHE A 589 -17.05 -5.62 10.20
N PRO A 590 -17.16 -5.44 11.54
CA PRO A 590 -16.91 -4.15 12.17
C PRO A 590 -15.43 -3.77 12.05
N GLY A 591 -15.12 -2.63 11.43
CA GLY A 591 -13.75 -2.27 11.06
C GLY A 591 -12.92 -1.65 12.18
N LYS A 592 -13.45 -0.60 12.82
CA LYS A 592 -12.73 0.26 13.77
C LYS A 592 -13.60 0.67 14.96
N LEU A 593 -12.95 1.20 15.98
CA LEU A 593 -13.56 1.66 17.23
C LEU A 593 -13.10 3.08 17.57
N ALA A 594 -13.97 3.84 18.24
CA ALA A 594 -13.59 5.03 19.02
C ALA A 594 -14.32 4.99 20.36
N ILE A 595 -13.91 5.80 21.34
CA ILE A 595 -14.42 5.72 22.71
C ILE A 595 -14.63 7.08 23.36
N ASP A 596 -15.71 7.21 24.13
CA ASP A 596 -15.97 8.31 25.06
C ASP A 596 -16.03 7.75 26.48
N VAL A 597 -14.86 7.72 27.12
CA VAL A 597 -14.68 7.23 28.49
C VAL A 597 -15.55 8.03 29.49
N LEU A 598 -15.75 9.32 29.27
CA LEU A 598 -16.43 10.21 30.21
C LEU A 598 -17.96 10.01 30.19
N ASN A 599 -18.58 10.03 29.00
CA ASN A 599 -20.02 9.76 28.86
C ASN A 599 -20.35 8.25 28.75
N ASN A 600 -19.34 7.38 28.89
CA ASN A 600 -19.46 5.91 28.91
C ASN A 600 -19.99 5.33 27.59
N ARG A 601 -19.45 5.77 26.43
CA ARG A 601 -19.88 5.31 25.08
C ARG A 601 -18.73 4.63 24.34
N LEU A 602 -19.05 3.56 23.61
CA LEU A 602 -18.20 2.95 22.58
C LEU A 602 -18.84 3.24 21.20
N PHE A 603 -18.05 3.74 20.27
CA PHE A 603 -18.44 3.94 18.88
C PHE A 603 -17.84 2.82 18.03
N ILE A 604 -18.65 2.17 17.21
CA ILE A 604 -18.28 1.02 16.37
C ILE A 604 -18.61 1.36 14.92
N SER A 605 -17.65 1.26 14.01
CA SER A 605 -17.96 1.26 12.57
C SER A 605 -18.39 -0.14 12.15
N ASP A 606 -19.69 -0.32 11.96
CA ASP A 606 -20.32 -1.58 11.56
C ASP A 606 -20.28 -1.67 10.03
N SER A 607 -19.06 -1.83 9.50
CA SER A 607 -18.69 -1.41 8.15
C SER A 607 -19.56 -2.03 7.06
N ASN A 608 -19.78 -3.35 7.08
CA ASN A 608 -20.62 -4.02 6.08
C ASN A 608 -22.14 -3.97 6.36
N HIS A 609 -22.54 -3.20 7.36
CA HIS A 609 -23.89 -2.65 7.55
C HIS A 609 -23.97 -1.14 7.26
N ASN A 610 -22.90 -0.51 6.74
CA ASN A 610 -22.85 0.89 6.30
C ASN A 610 -23.36 1.91 7.34
N ARG A 611 -23.06 1.68 8.61
CA ARG A 611 -23.54 2.49 9.74
C ARG A 611 -22.50 2.62 10.85
N ILE A 612 -22.66 3.64 11.69
CA ILE A 612 -21.97 3.73 12.98
C ILE A 612 -22.95 3.31 14.07
N VAL A 613 -22.53 2.39 14.94
CA VAL A 613 -23.30 1.91 16.09
C VAL A 613 -22.70 2.46 17.36
N VAL A 614 -23.54 2.87 18.32
CA VAL A 614 -23.10 3.43 19.59
C VAL A 614 -23.69 2.62 20.74
N THR A 615 -22.81 2.02 21.54
CA THR A 615 -23.18 1.32 22.78
C THR A 615 -22.60 2.04 23.99
N ASP A 616 -22.98 1.59 25.19
CA ASP A 616 -22.16 1.82 26.37
C ASP A 616 -20.93 0.88 26.41
N LEU A 617 -20.08 1.03 27.43
CA LEU A 617 -18.88 0.21 27.62
C LEU A 617 -19.15 -1.23 28.11
N ASP A 618 -20.41 -1.56 28.40
CA ASP A 618 -20.87 -2.89 28.83
C ASP A 618 -21.72 -3.59 27.74
N GLY A 619 -21.80 -2.99 26.55
CA GLY A 619 -22.43 -3.53 25.33
C GLY A 619 -23.89 -3.14 25.10
N ASN A 620 -24.50 -2.29 25.93
CA ASN A 620 -25.90 -1.89 25.79
C ASN A 620 -26.08 -0.83 24.68
N PHE A 621 -27.01 -1.03 23.77
CA PHE A 621 -27.30 -0.11 22.66
C PHE A 621 -27.80 1.26 23.14
N ILE A 622 -27.15 2.34 22.68
CA ILE A 622 -27.55 3.72 22.92
C ILE A 622 -28.28 4.28 21.69
N LEU A 623 -27.64 4.25 20.51
CA LEU A 623 -28.18 4.72 19.23
C LEU A 623 -27.36 4.19 18.03
N GLN A 624 -27.79 4.52 16.81
CA GLN A 624 -27.04 4.31 15.56
C GLN A 624 -27.12 5.54 14.65
N ILE A 625 -26.22 5.61 13.66
CA ILE A 625 -26.17 6.63 12.60
C ILE A 625 -26.00 5.88 11.28
N GLY A 626 -26.86 6.14 10.28
CA GLY A 626 -26.93 5.34 9.05
C GLY A 626 -28.06 4.31 9.06
N SER A 627 -29.24 4.66 9.58
CA SER A 627 -30.30 3.69 9.94
C SER A 627 -30.86 2.82 8.81
N SER A 628 -30.58 3.12 7.53
CA SER A 628 -30.95 2.26 6.40
C SER A 628 -29.99 1.07 6.20
N GLY A 629 -28.70 1.24 6.49
CA GLY A 629 -27.63 0.31 6.11
C GLY A 629 -27.33 0.21 4.61
N GLU A 630 -27.89 1.12 3.81
CA GLU A 630 -27.68 1.22 2.36
C GLU A 630 -26.36 1.96 2.07
N GLU A 631 -25.64 1.56 1.02
CA GLU A 631 -24.37 2.17 0.59
C GLU A 631 -24.60 3.57 -0.04
N GLY A 632 -23.77 4.56 0.33
CA GLY A 632 -23.72 5.87 -0.36
C GLY A 632 -23.25 7.03 0.52
N LEU A 633 -23.13 8.24 -0.06
CA LEU A 633 -22.58 9.45 0.59
C LEU A 633 -23.63 10.47 1.06
N GLN A 634 -24.85 10.06 1.43
CA GLN A 634 -25.88 11.01 1.85
C GLN A 634 -25.52 11.66 3.19
N ASP A 635 -25.50 13.00 3.22
CA ASP A 635 -25.50 13.85 4.42
C ASP A 635 -26.95 14.10 4.89
N GLY A 636 -27.15 14.40 6.18
CA GLY A 636 -28.49 14.62 6.72
C GLY A 636 -28.63 14.38 8.22
N SER A 637 -29.81 13.93 8.65
CA SER A 637 -30.02 13.41 10.01
C SER A 637 -29.40 12.02 10.17
N PHE A 638 -29.34 11.50 11.40
CA PHE A 638 -28.86 10.14 11.66
C PHE A 638 -29.66 9.01 10.96
N ASP A 639 -30.91 9.26 10.56
CA ASP A 639 -31.78 8.29 9.84
C ASP A 639 -31.77 8.46 8.30
N ASP A 640 -31.33 9.64 7.83
CA ASP A 640 -31.24 10.00 6.40
C ASP A 640 -29.83 9.79 5.84
N ALA A 641 -28.80 9.95 6.67
CA ALA A 641 -27.42 9.78 6.27
C ALA A 641 -27.10 8.33 5.87
N THR A 642 -26.14 8.15 4.97
CA THR A 642 -25.58 6.86 4.59
C THR A 642 -24.06 6.92 4.62
N PHE A 643 -23.42 5.75 4.62
CA PHE A 643 -21.97 5.57 4.53
C PHE A 643 -21.67 4.49 3.48
N ASN A 644 -20.39 4.24 3.17
CA ASN A 644 -19.99 3.10 2.35
C ASN A 644 -18.73 2.45 2.96
N ARG A 645 -18.95 1.32 3.63
CA ARG A 645 -17.95 0.56 4.42
C ARG A 645 -17.03 1.44 5.29
N PRO A 646 -17.58 2.29 6.18
CA PRO A 646 -16.78 3.19 7.01
C PRO A 646 -15.78 2.41 7.87
N GLN A 647 -14.56 2.92 7.97
CA GLN A 647 -13.47 2.39 8.78
C GLN A 647 -13.19 3.32 9.96
N GLY A 648 -12.07 4.06 9.95
CA GLY A 648 -11.54 4.86 11.05
C GLY A 648 -12.50 5.79 11.75
N LEU A 649 -12.30 5.96 13.06
CA LEU A 649 -13.14 6.76 13.95
C LEU A 649 -12.28 7.59 14.92
N ALA A 650 -12.49 8.91 14.96
CA ALA A 650 -11.79 9.82 15.87
C ALA A 650 -12.76 10.74 16.63
N TYR A 651 -12.81 10.64 17.97
CA TYR A 651 -13.77 11.36 18.80
C TYR A 651 -13.19 12.67 19.40
N ASN A 652 -13.84 13.79 19.13
CA ASN A 652 -13.59 15.09 19.75
C ASN A 652 -14.56 15.28 20.93
N ALA A 653 -14.06 14.98 22.14
CA ALA A 653 -14.83 15.09 23.37
C ALA A 653 -15.28 16.52 23.72
N LYS A 654 -14.50 17.55 23.35
CA LYS A 654 -14.85 18.95 23.64
C LYS A 654 -16.07 19.43 22.85
N LYS A 655 -16.23 18.96 21.61
CA LYS A 655 -17.34 19.35 20.73
C LYS A 655 -18.46 18.31 20.66
N ASN A 656 -18.27 17.11 21.23
CA ASN A 656 -19.15 15.95 21.07
C ASN A 656 -19.36 15.60 19.58
N ILE A 657 -18.25 15.50 18.86
CA ILE A 657 -18.18 15.22 17.42
C ILE A 657 -17.34 13.96 17.19
N LEU A 658 -17.75 13.11 16.24
CA LEU A 658 -16.99 11.94 15.79
C LEU A 658 -16.67 12.09 14.31
N TYR A 659 -15.38 12.04 13.97
CA TYR A 659 -14.92 12.02 12.59
C TYR A 659 -14.81 10.58 12.09
N VAL A 660 -15.17 10.36 10.81
CA VAL A 660 -15.27 9.02 10.21
C VAL A 660 -14.51 9.00 8.89
N ALA A 661 -13.62 8.02 8.73
CA ALA A 661 -13.06 7.64 7.44
C ALA A 661 -14.07 6.75 6.71
N ASP A 662 -14.72 7.31 5.68
CA ASP A 662 -15.81 6.69 4.93
C ASP A 662 -15.24 6.16 3.61
N THR A 663 -14.55 5.03 3.74
CA THR A 663 -13.47 4.58 2.86
C THR A 663 -13.89 4.40 1.40
N GLU A 664 -15.03 3.75 1.16
CA GLU A 664 -15.53 3.41 -0.18
C GLU A 664 -16.49 4.48 -0.74
N ASN A 665 -16.73 5.55 0.02
CA ASN A 665 -17.17 6.85 -0.51
C ASN A 665 -15.96 7.77 -0.79
N HIS A 666 -14.74 7.31 -0.46
CA HIS A 666 -13.50 8.07 -0.46
C HIS A 666 -13.66 9.45 0.21
N ALA A 667 -14.25 9.46 1.41
CA ALA A 667 -14.68 10.68 2.08
C ALA A 667 -14.26 10.74 3.56
N LEU A 668 -14.12 11.96 4.07
CA LEU A 668 -14.02 12.27 5.49
C LEU A 668 -15.37 12.84 5.94
N ARG A 669 -16.03 12.20 6.91
CA ARG A 669 -17.34 12.63 7.44
C ARG A 669 -17.21 13.15 8.86
N GLU A 670 -18.15 13.99 9.26
CA GLU A 670 -18.35 14.48 10.62
C GLU A 670 -19.74 14.08 11.10
N ILE A 671 -19.80 13.38 12.24
CA ILE A 671 -21.02 13.07 12.97
C ILE A 671 -21.09 14.01 14.18
N ASP A 672 -22.01 14.97 14.12
CA ASP A 672 -22.29 15.91 15.20
C ASP A 672 -23.42 15.36 16.08
N PHE A 673 -23.08 14.91 17.29
CA PHE A 673 -24.06 14.42 18.27
C PHE A 673 -24.85 15.54 18.96
N VAL A 674 -24.33 16.77 18.98
CA VAL A 674 -25.10 17.93 19.44
C VAL A 674 -26.28 18.14 18.50
N ASN A 675 -26.00 18.23 17.20
CA ASN A 675 -26.99 18.59 16.20
C ASN A 675 -27.75 17.42 15.59
N GLU A 676 -27.29 16.19 15.81
CA GLU A 676 -27.85 14.93 15.27
C GLU A 676 -27.78 14.90 13.75
N LYS A 677 -26.63 15.32 13.22
CA LYS A 677 -26.36 15.45 11.79
C LYS A 677 -25.05 14.78 11.37
N VAL A 678 -25.03 14.30 10.13
CA VAL A 678 -23.82 13.91 9.42
C VAL A 678 -23.56 14.93 8.32
N ARG A 679 -22.31 15.38 8.19
CA ARG A 679 -21.84 16.19 7.04
C ARG A 679 -20.51 15.68 6.49
N THR A 680 -20.25 15.95 5.22
CA THR A 680 -18.97 15.63 4.57
C THR A 680 -17.98 16.79 4.75
N LEU A 681 -16.74 16.49 5.14
CA LEU A 681 -15.63 17.44 5.34
C LEU A 681 -14.69 17.51 4.14
N ALA A 682 -14.47 16.36 3.47
CA ALA A 682 -13.70 16.21 2.25
C ALA A 682 -14.13 14.92 1.50
N GLY A 683 -13.88 14.84 0.20
CA GLY A 683 -14.34 13.75 -0.66
C GLY A 683 -15.77 13.96 -1.20
N ASN A 684 -16.12 13.23 -2.26
CA ASN A 684 -17.43 13.36 -2.93
C ASN A 684 -18.00 12.07 -3.55
N GLY A 685 -17.47 10.89 -3.18
CA GLY A 685 -17.85 9.60 -3.78
C GLY A 685 -16.97 9.18 -4.96
N THR A 686 -16.10 10.07 -5.46
CA THR A 686 -15.17 9.77 -6.56
C THR A 686 -13.76 9.52 -6.03
N LYS A 687 -13.12 8.42 -6.45
CA LYS A 687 -11.73 8.11 -6.09
C LYS A 687 -10.76 9.19 -6.60
N GLY A 688 -9.96 9.73 -5.69
CA GLY A 688 -8.97 10.76 -5.98
C GLY A 688 -7.68 10.24 -6.60
N THR A 689 -7.04 11.08 -7.41
CA THR A 689 -5.72 10.83 -8.01
C THR A 689 -4.75 12.01 -7.77
N ASP A 690 -5.06 12.85 -6.79
CA ASP A 690 -4.31 14.05 -6.41
C ASP A 690 -3.47 13.77 -5.16
N TYR A 691 -2.15 13.72 -5.31
CA TYR A 691 -1.19 13.37 -4.25
C TYR A 691 -0.71 14.58 -3.42
N ILE A 692 -1.31 15.77 -3.61
CA ILE A 692 -0.89 17.02 -2.98
C ILE A 692 -2.05 17.60 -2.16
N GLY A 693 -3.22 17.77 -2.78
CA GLY A 693 -4.38 18.40 -2.17
C GLY A 693 -4.23 19.90 -1.92
N GLY A 694 -5.02 20.39 -0.96
CA GLY A 694 -5.21 21.82 -0.64
C GLY A 694 -6.60 22.35 -0.95
N GLY A 695 -7.47 21.52 -1.54
CA GLY A 695 -8.90 21.78 -1.72
C GLY A 695 -9.70 21.73 -0.41
N LYS A 696 -11.02 21.89 -0.54
CA LYS A 696 -11.97 21.95 0.60
C LYS A 696 -13.27 21.23 0.25
N GLY A 697 -13.85 20.49 1.20
CA GLY A 697 -15.14 19.81 0.98
C GLY A 697 -15.11 18.86 -0.21
N ASP A 698 -16.21 18.85 -0.96
CA ASP A 698 -16.43 18.06 -2.18
C ASP A 698 -15.45 18.34 -3.32
N THR A 699 -14.70 19.45 -3.25
CA THR A 699 -13.65 19.78 -4.24
C THR A 699 -12.32 19.08 -4.00
N GLN A 700 -12.04 18.62 -2.77
CA GLN A 700 -10.89 17.75 -2.52
C GLN A 700 -11.34 16.29 -2.65
N LEU A 701 -10.85 15.59 -3.66
CA LEU A 701 -10.97 14.14 -3.72
C LEU A 701 -9.95 13.51 -2.76
N LEU A 702 -10.36 12.43 -2.10
CA LEU A 702 -9.50 11.55 -1.31
C LEU A 702 -9.43 10.18 -2.00
N ASN A 703 -8.55 9.29 -1.55
CA ASN A 703 -8.44 7.95 -2.10
C ASN A 703 -8.34 6.91 -0.96
N SER A 704 -9.47 6.29 -0.66
CA SER A 704 -9.63 5.27 0.38
C SER A 704 -8.99 5.67 1.73
N PRO A 705 -9.53 6.71 2.41
CA PRO A 705 -9.13 7.02 3.78
C PRO A 705 -9.54 5.85 4.69
N TRP A 706 -8.60 5.33 5.46
CA TRP A 706 -8.77 4.08 6.19
C TRP A 706 -8.78 4.25 7.71
N ASP A 707 -7.95 5.15 8.24
CA ASP A 707 -8.02 5.57 9.64
C ASP A 707 -7.90 7.08 9.83
N VAL A 708 -8.35 7.57 10.98
CA VAL A 708 -8.27 8.98 11.37
C VAL A 708 -7.86 9.13 12.83
N CYS A 709 -7.04 10.14 13.14
CA CYS A 709 -6.80 10.57 14.51
C CYS A 709 -6.93 12.09 14.64
N PHE A 710 -7.63 12.55 15.69
CA PHE A 710 -7.91 13.95 15.95
C PHE A 710 -6.88 14.55 16.92
N HIS A 711 -6.19 15.61 16.52
CA HIS A 711 -5.20 16.31 17.32
C HIS A 711 -5.84 17.52 18.04
N PRO A 712 -5.99 17.51 19.38
CA PRO A 712 -6.88 18.42 20.11
C PRO A 712 -6.43 19.88 20.16
N PHE A 713 -5.12 20.18 20.11
CA PHE A 713 -4.63 21.56 20.22
C PHE A 713 -4.51 22.30 18.88
N GLU A 714 -4.03 21.64 17.82
CA GLU A 714 -4.00 22.21 16.46
C GLU A 714 -5.36 22.23 15.74
N GLU A 715 -6.41 21.58 16.30
CA GLU A 715 -7.73 21.42 15.64
C GLU A 715 -7.62 20.79 14.24
N LYS A 716 -6.80 19.75 14.14
CA LYS A 716 -6.58 18.96 12.92
C LYS A 716 -7.09 17.53 13.06
N ILE A 717 -7.43 16.94 11.92
CA ILE A 717 -7.61 15.49 11.77
C ILE A 717 -6.49 15.01 10.85
N TYR A 718 -5.71 14.03 11.29
CA TYR A 718 -4.80 13.30 10.42
C TYR A 718 -5.50 12.06 9.88
N ILE A 719 -5.22 11.72 8.62
CA ILE A 719 -5.93 10.69 7.85
C ILE A 719 -4.90 9.73 7.25
N ALA A 720 -5.08 8.42 7.45
CA ALA A 720 -4.33 7.40 6.77
C ALA A 720 -4.96 7.17 5.39
N MET A 721 -4.29 7.65 4.34
CA MET A 721 -4.77 7.59 2.97
C MET A 721 -4.23 6.33 2.29
N ALA A 722 -4.87 5.19 2.59
CA ALA A 722 -4.40 3.87 2.21
C ALA A 722 -4.20 3.75 0.68
N GLY A 723 -5.16 4.26 -0.11
CA GLY A 723 -5.15 4.23 -1.57
C GLY A 723 -4.18 5.19 -2.26
N GLN A 724 -3.41 5.97 -1.50
CA GLN A 724 -2.32 6.82 -2.00
C GLN A 724 -1.01 6.63 -1.25
N HIS A 725 -0.96 5.70 -0.29
CA HIS A 725 0.21 5.40 0.54
C HIS A 725 0.79 6.67 1.22
N GLN A 726 -0.09 7.50 1.79
CA GLN A 726 0.22 8.80 2.38
C GLN A 726 -0.50 9.02 3.72
N ILE A 727 0.05 9.89 4.56
CA ILE A 727 -0.67 10.52 5.68
C ILE A 727 -1.07 11.93 5.25
N TRP A 728 -2.35 12.26 5.43
CA TRP A 728 -2.96 13.55 5.08
C TRP A 728 -3.39 14.32 6.34
N GLU A 729 -3.54 15.64 6.23
CA GLU A 729 -4.17 16.47 7.26
C GLU A 729 -5.43 17.20 6.72
N HIS A 730 -6.45 17.31 7.58
CA HIS A 730 -7.60 18.21 7.43
C HIS A 730 -7.57 19.24 8.57
N ASN A 731 -7.56 20.53 8.21
CA ASN A 731 -7.55 21.65 9.16
C ASN A 731 -8.99 22.13 9.42
N LEU A 732 -9.50 21.97 10.64
CA LEU A 732 -10.89 22.33 10.96
C LEU A 732 -11.14 23.85 10.99
N LEU A 733 -10.08 24.67 11.06
CA LEU A 733 -10.19 26.14 11.12
C LEU A 733 -10.41 26.78 9.75
N ASP A 734 -9.87 26.19 8.68
CA ASP A 734 -10.02 26.70 7.31
C ASP A 734 -10.63 25.67 6.33
N ALA A 735 -10.88 24.44 6.75
CA ALA A 735 -11.37 23.30 5.96
C ALA A 735 -10.48 22.87 4.77
N THR A 736 -9.19 23.24 4.76
CA THR A 736 -8.23 22.67 3.80
C THR A 736 -7.91 21.22 4.12
N THR A 737 -7.75 20.40 3.08
CA THR A 737 -7.38 18.97 3.20
C THR A 737 -6.25 18.66 2.21
N ARG A 738 -5.13 18.12 2.69
CA ARG A 738 -3.89 17.95 1.89
C ARG A 738 -3.00 16.81 2.38
N ALA A 739 -2.08 16.37 1.53
CA ALA A 739 -1.00 15.47 1.96
C ALA A 739 -0.12 16.15 3.02
N PHE A 740 0.26 15.40 4.05
CA PHE A 740 1.13 15.84 5.15
C PHE A 740 2.49 15.12 5.12
N SER A 741 2.50 13.80 4.89
CA SER A 741 3.71 12.98 4.74
C SER A 741 3.48 11.80 3.79
N GLY A 742 4.53 11.36 3.11
CA GLY A 742 4.48 10.34 2.06
C GLY A 742 4.62 10.97 0.67
N ASP A 743 5.56 10.47 -0.12
CA ASP A 743 5.79 10.90 -1.51
C ASP A 743 4.82 10.27 -2.53
N GLY A 744 3.98 9.33 -2.09
CA GLY A 744 2.97 8.64 -2.90
C GLY A 744 3.44 7.33 -3.54
N TYR A 745 4.69 6.90 -3.33
CA TYR A 745 5.12 5.54 -3.68
C TYR A 745 4.76 4.54 -2.57
N GLU A 746 4.43 3.32 -2.97
CA GLU A 746 4.20 2.20 -2.04
C GLU A 746 5.54 1.56 -1.62
N ARG A 747 6.11 2.01 -0.49
CA ARG A 747 7.42 1.55 0.04
C ARG A 747 7.55 1.72 1.56
N ASN A 748 8.39 0.91 2.19
CA ASN A 748 8.83 1.08 3.59
C ASN A 748 9.94 2.16 3.77
N LEU A 749 9.88 3.26 3.02
CA LEU A 749 10.94 4.28 3.04
C LEU A 749 10.77 5.23 4.22
N ASN A 750 11.68 5.13 5.20
CA ASN A 750 11.75 6.02 6.35
C ASN A 750 12.73 7.18 6.06
N GLY A 751 12.42 8.39 6.51
CA GLY A 751 13.20 9.59 6.15
C GLY A 751 12.88 10.81 7.01
N SER A 752 13.78 11.80 6.99
CA SER A 752 13.76 12.96 7.93
C SER A 752 12.78 14.09 7.55
N SER A 753 11.93 13.89 6.55
CA SER A 753 10.89 14.83 6.13
C SER A 753 9.71 14.12 5.48
N SER A 754 8.59 14.85 5.34
CA SER A 754 7.41 14.44 4.58
C SER A 754 7.71 13.98 3.15
N SER A 755 8.67 14.64 2.49
CA SER A 755 9.08 14.39 1.10
C SER A 755 10.24 13.39 0.95
N SER A 756 10.69 12.78 2.04
CA SER A 756 11.70 11.70 2.05
C SER A 756 11.17 10.42 2.72
N THR A 757 9.88 10.42 3.03
CA THR A 757 9.12 9.28 3.55
C THR A 757 8.23 8.73 2.44
N SER A 758 8.10 7.42 2.36
CA SER A 758 7.03 6.70 1.66
C SER A 758 6.34 5.77 2.66
N PHE A 759 5.09 5.39 2.40
CA PHE A 759 4.34 4.41 3.20
C PHE A 759 3.89 3.24 2.31
N ALA A 760 3.29 2.22 2.89
CA ALA A 760 2.73 1.08 2.17
C ALA A 760 1.36 0.72 2.78
N GLN A 761 0.33 1.39 2.26
CA GLN A 761 -1.07 1.24 2.68
C GLN A 761 -1.26 1.47 4.21
N PRO A 762 -0.94 2.68 4.71
CA PRO A 762 -1.15 3.02 6.11
C PRO A 762 -2.64 2.87 6.44
N SER A 763 -2.96 2.08 7.47
CA SER A 763 -4.35 1.69 7.78
C SER A 763 -4.72 1.82 9.26
N GLY A 764 -3.79 2.22 10.13
CA GLY A 764 -4.06 2.52 11.53
C GLY A 764 -3.26 3.74 12.01
N LEU A 765 -3.90 4.64 12.79
CA LEU A 765 -3.24 5.82 13.38
C LEU A 765 -3.53 5.96 14.88
N SER A 766 -2.50 6.34 15.64
CA SER A 766 -2.66 6.83 17.01
C SER A 766 -1.68 7.96 17.30
N LEU A 767 -2.11 8.99 18.02
CA LEU A 767 -1.20 10.01 18.52
C LEU A 767 -0.37 9.43 19.69
N SER A 768 0.86 9.89 19.81
CA SER A 768 1.71 9.71 21.00
C SER A 768 1.14 10.46 22.21
N GLN A 769 1.54 10.07 23.42
CA GLN A 769 1.03 10.64 24.67
C GLN A 769 1.42 12.13 24.88
N ASP A 770 2.50 12.60 24.26
CA ASP A 770 2.91 14.01 24.24
C ASP A 770 2.37 14.79 23.03
N LEU A 771 1.64 14.10 22.13
CA LEU A 771 1.09 14.60 20.87
C LEU A 771 2.13 15.10 19.86
N MET A 772 3.41 14.70 19.97
CA MET A 772 4.48 15.13 19.05
C MET A 772 4.68 14.19 17.85
N GLU A 773 4.36 12.90 18.03
CA GLU A 773 4.39 11.87 16.99
C GLU A 773 2.99 11.27 16.71
N ILE A 774 2.81 10.70 15.52
CA ILE A 774 1.76 9.71 15.23
C ILE A 774 2.41 8.33 15.04
N TYR A 775 1.91 7.33 15.74
CA TYR A 775 2.21 5.92 15.49
C TYR A 775 1.27 5.38 14.40
N ILE A 776 1.87 4.73 13.40
CA ILE A 776 1.23 4.29 12.16
C ILE A 776 1.36 2.76 12.07
N ALA A 777 0.26 2.08 11.77
CA ALA A 777 0.26 0.73 11.24
C ALA A 777 0.33 0.79 9.71
N ASP A 778 1.46 0.36 9.15
CA ASP A 778 1.82 0.44 7.75
C ASP A 778 1.72 -0.98 7.15
N SER A 779 0.57 -1.29 6.56
CA SER A 779 0.05 -2.66 6.47
C SER A 779 0.76 -3.51 5.41
N GLU A 780 0.95 -2.95 4.22
CA GLU A 780 1.57 -3.65 3.09
C GLU A 780 3.09 -3.77 3.23
N SER A 781 3.72 -2.93 4.07
CA SER A 781 5.11 -3.11 4.54
C SER A 781 5.20 -3.98 5.80
N SER A 782 4.07 -4.34 6.42
CA SER A 782 3.97 -5.05 7.70
C SER A 782 4.89 -4.46 8.78
N SER A 783 4.77 -3.15 8.98
CA SER A 783 5.60 -2.39 9.92
C SER A 783 4.81 -1.41 10.79
N ILE A 784 5.38 -1.06 11.94
CA ILE A 784 4.91 0.00 12.83
C ILE A 784 5.94 1.12 12.82
N ARG A 785 5.48 2.35 12.62
CA ARG A 785 6.32 3.52 12.34
C ARG A 785 5.87 4.72 13.18
N ALA A 786 6.79 5.60 13.56
CA ALA A 786 6.45 6.88 14.16
C ALA A 786 6.69 8.01 13.16
N LEU A 787 5.78 8.97 13.11
CA LEU A 787 5.79 10.14 12.24
C LEU A 787 5.86 11.40 13.11
N ASP A 788 6.97 12.14 13.04
CA ASP A 788 7.17 13.41 13.76
C ASP A 788 6.31 14.52 13.11
N LEU A 789 5.43 15.14 13.91
CA LEU A 789 4.44 16.11 13.42
C LEU A 789 5.05 17.48 13.05
N LYS A 790 6.32 17.72 13.36
CA LYS A 790 7.01 18.99 13.13
C LYS A 790 7.79 19.01 11.81
N THR A 791 8.22 17.84 11.34
CA THR A 791 9.03 17.63 10.12
C THR A 791 8.29 16.84 9.05
N GLY A 792 7.27 16.08 9.45
CA GLY A 792 6.64 15.05 8.63
C GLY A 792 7.55 13.85 8.34
N GLY A 793 8.72 13.76 8.98
CA GLY A 793 9.64 12.63 8.84
C GLY A 793 9.18 11.40 9.62
N SER A 794 9.56 10.22 9.15
CA SER A 794 9.19 8.93 9.75
C SER A 794 10.39 8.09 10.18
N GLN A 795 10.20 7.32 11.26
CA GLN A 795 11.14 6.32 11.76
C GLN A 795 10.46 4.96 11.99
N LEU A 796 11.21 3.88 11.76
CA LEU A 796 10.75 2.52 12.02
C LEU A 796 10.76 2.22 13.53
N LEU A 797 9.65 1.69 14.05
CA LEU A 797 9.57 1.15 15.41
C LEU A 797 9.66 -0.38 15.43
N ALA A 798 8.92 -1.07 14.56
CA ALA A 798 8.87 -2.54 14.49
C ALA A 798 8.51 -3.05 13.08
N GLY A 799 8.87 -4.30 12.76
CA GLY A 799 8.48 -4.94 11.50
C GLY A 799 9.22 -4.44 10.26
N GLY A 800 8.75 -4.87 9.09
CA GLY A 800 9.22 -4.46 7.75
C GLY A 800 10.71 -4.72 7.45
N ASP A 801 11.12 -4.38 6.22
CA ASP A 801 12.53 -4.37 5.79
C ASP A 801 13.17 -2.98 6.01
N PRO A 802 14.22 -2.84 6.85
CA PRO A 802 14.89 -1.57 7.09
C PRO A 802 16.02 -1.26 6.09
N ILE A 803 16.36 -2.19 5.18
CA ILE A 803 17.46 -2.09 4.22
C ILE A 803 16.92 -1.82 2.81
N PHE A 804 15.85 -2.51 2.42
CA PHE A 804 15.25 -2.44 1.09
C PHE A 804 13.82 -1.88 1.18
N PRO A 805 13.60 -0.56 0.97
CA PRO A 805 12.27 0.06 1.07
C PRO A 805 11.23 -0.56 0.13
N GLU A 806 11.66 -1.09 -1.01
CA GLU A 806 10.84 -1.76 -2.01
C GLU A 806 10.44 -3.20 -1.58
N ASN A 807 11.04 -3.77 -0.53
CA ASN A 807 10.69 -5.11 -0.03
C ASN A 807 9.44 -5.08 0.86
N LEU A 808 8.28 -5.20 0.22
CA LEU A 808 6.96 -5.32 0.86
C LEU A 808 6.58 -6.77 1.21
N PHE A 809 7.54 -7.71 1.22
CA PHE A 809 7.32 -9.14 1.48
C PHE A 809 7.98 -9.64 2.78
N LYS A 810 8.61 -8.76 3.57
CA LYS A 810 9.17 -9.14 4.88
C LYS A 810 8.11 -9.10 5.98
N PHE A 811 7.33 -10.17 6.05
CA PHE A 811 6.25 -10.39 7.02
C PHE A 811 6.40 -11.73 7.77
N GLY A 812 5.51 -12.00 8.73
CA GLY A 812 5.47 -13.23 9.53
C GLY A 812 5.00 -12.96 10.97
N ASP A 813 5.14 -13.91 11.89
CA ASP A 813 4.77 -13.77 13.30
C ASP A 813 5.98 -13.97 14.22
N GLN A 814 6.67 -12.89 14.59
CA GLN A 814 7.83 -12.96 15.47
C GLN A 814 7.89 -11.79 16.44
N ASP A 815 7.84 -12.10 17.74
CA ASP A 815 8.11 -11.14 18.82
C ASP A 815 9.62 -10.89 18.95
N GLY A 816 10.02 -9.70 19.41
CA GLY A 816 11.43 -9.29 19.37
C GLY A 816 11.65 -7.81 19.62
N ILE A 817 12.67 -7.23 18.98
CA ILE A 817 13.02 -5.80 19.06
C ILE A 817 13.27 -5.24 17.66
N GLY A 818 12.71 -4.07 17.35
CA GLY A 818 12.95 -3.34 16.11
C GLY A 818 12.61 -4.13 14.84
N SER A 819 13.52 -4.09 13.87
CA SER A 819 13.38 -4.79 12.58
C SER A 819 13.59 -6.32 12.65
N ASN A 820 13.85 -6.89 13.82
CA ASN A 820 13.83 -8.35 14.04
C ASN A 820 12.43 -8.88 14.38
N ILE A 821 11.46 -7.99 14.57
CA ILE A 821 10.04 -8.32 14.73
C ILE A 821 9.47 -8.64 13.34
N LEU A 822 8.56 -9.61 13.28
CA LEU A 822 7.73 -9.85 12.11
C LEU A 822 6.25 -9.68 12.49
N LEU A 823 5.52 -8.98 11.62
CA LEU A 823 4.08 -8.73 11.67
C LEU A 823 3.47 -9.19 10.34
N GLN A 824 2.15 -9.31 10.27
CA GLN A 824 1.44 -9.61 9.02
C GLN A 824 0.17 -8.76 8.91
N HIS A 825 0.21 -7.80 7.99
CA HIS A 825 -0.86 -6.83 7.69
C HIS A 825 -1.49 -6.19 8.95
N PRO A 826 -0.72 -5.48 9.79
CA PRO A 826 -1.27 -4.81 10.97
C PRO A 826 -2.18 -3.66 10.55
N LEU A 827 -3.45 -3.69 10.97
CA LEU A 827 -4.46 -2.71 10.58
C LEU A 827 -4.80 -1.70 11.70
N GLY A 828 -4.65 -2.08 12.97
CA GLY A 828 -5.06 -1.27 14.13
C GLY A 828 -3.89 -0.96 15.06
N ILE A 829 -3.86 0.27 15.59
CA ILE A 829 -2.82 0.73 16.50
C ILE A 829 -3.40 1.75 17.50
N MET A 830 -2.92 1.73 18.74
CA MET A 830 -3.38 2.61 19.81
C MET A 830 -2.27 2.83 20.84
N CYS A 831 -1.89 4.08 21.11
CA CYS A 831 -1.09 4.44 22.28
C CYS A 831 -1.96 4.39 23.54
N GLY A 832 -1.54 3.64 24.56
CA GLY A 832 -2.24 3.52 25.83
C GLY A 832 -1.91 4.63 26.82
N SER A 833 -2.74 4.73 27.87
CA SER A 833 -2.51 5.61 29.01
C SER A 833 -1.25 5.26 29.82
N ASP A 834 -0.75 4.03 29.66
CA ASP A 834 0.51 3.50 30.18
C ASP A 834 1.76 3.89 29.36
N GLY A 835 1.59 4.49 28.18
CA GLY A 835 2.67 4.84 27.25
C GLY A 835 3.15 3.68 26.36
N GLU A 836 2.52 2.51 26.45
CA GLU A 836 2.78 1.40 25.53
C GLU A 836 1.86 1.50 24.29
N VAL A 837 2.23 0.84 23.20
CA VAL A 837 1.51 0.90 21.92
C VAL A 837 0.93 -0.48 21.60
N TYR A 838 -0.38 -0.56 21.49
CA TYR A 838 -1.12 -1.81 21.28
C TYR A 838 -1.51 -1.94 19.81
N ILE A 839 -1.27 -3.11 19.23
CA ILE A 839 -1.31 -3.38 17.78
C ILE A 839 -2.27 -4.55 17.53
N THR A 840 -3.20 -4.40 16.57
CA THR A 840 -3.91 -5.54 15.98
C THR A 840 -3.09 -6.07 14.81
N ASP A 841 -2.39 -7.17 15.04
CA ASP A 841 -1.56 -7.84 14.05
C ASP A 841 -2.44 -8.82 13.28
N SER A 842 -3.14 -8.28 12.27
CA SER A 842 -4.45 -8.76 11.82
C SER A 842 -4.39 -10.16 11.21
N TYR A 843 -3.45 -10.38 10.30
CA TYR A 843 -3.33 -11.67 9.59
C TYR A 843 -2.59 -12.72 10.43
N ASN A 844 -1.82 -12.30 11.45
CA ASN A 844 -1.37 -13.19 12.52
C ASN A 844 -2.43 -13.43 13.60
N HIS A 845 -3.61 -12.79 13.49
CA HIS A 845 -4.76 -12.93 14.39
C HIS A 845 -4.42 -12.70 15.86
N LYS A 846 -3.57 -11.70 16.12
CA LYS A 846 -2.98 -11.42 17.43
C LYS A 846 -3.18 -9.98 17.85
N ILE A 847 -3.16 -9.78 19.16
CA ILE A 847 -2.89 -8.47 19.77
C ILE A 847 -1.47 -8.50 20.29
N LYS A 848 -0.64 -7.57 19.81
CA LYS A 848 0.73 -7.38 20.25
C LYS A 848 0.87 -6.04 20.98
N LYS A 849 1.83 -5.94 21.88
CA LYS A 849 2.19 -4.73 22.63
C LYS A 849 3.64 -4.34 22.35
N LEU A 850 3.83 -3.08 22.00
CA LEU A 850 5.09 -2.41 21.66
C LEU A 850 5.46 -1.41 22.78
N ASP A 851 6.64 -1.57 23.34
CA ASP A 851 7.32 -0.51 24.10
C ASP A 851 8.02 0.41 23.09
N PRO A 852 7.55 1.66 22.87
CA PRO A 852 8.11 2.54 21.85
C PRO A 852 9.54 3.01 22.18
N THR A 853 9.95 2.97 23.45
CA THR A 853 11.28 3.42 23.90
C THR A 853 12.34 2.36 23.65
N SER A 854 12.08 1.10 24.02
CA SER A 854 13.02 -0.01 23.74
C SER A 854 12.77 -0.72 22.42
N LYS A 855 11.71 -0.33 21.68
CA LYS A 855 11.25 -0.92 20.42
C LYS A 855 10.96 -2.43 20.51
N ARG A 856 10.62 -2.92 21.71
CA ARG A 856 10.32 -4.33 22.00
C ARG A 856 8.85 -4.62 21.75
N VAL A 857 8.54 -5.68 20.99
CA VAL A 857 7.18 -6.18 20.77
C VAL A 857 6.99 -7.56 21.40
N SER A 858 5.81 -7.78 21.98
CA SER A 858 5.38 -9.04 22.60
C SER A 858 3.89 -9.33 22.33
N THR A 859 3.55 -10.58 22.07
CA THR A 859 2.16 -11.04 21.93
C THR A 859 1.46 -11.06 23.28
N ILE A 860 0.31 -10.38 23.39
CA ILE A 860 -0.51 -10.36 24.63
C ILE A 860 -1.82 -11.16 24.49
N ALA A 861 -2.34 -11.33 23.27
CA ALA A 861 -3.54 -12.13 23.01
C ALA A 861 -3.51 -12.76 21.60
N GLY A 862 -4.25 -13.87 21.44
CA GLY A 862 -4.37 -14.61 20.18
C GLY A 862 -3.36 -15.76 20.06
N THR A 863 -3.84 -16.91 19.59
CA THR A 863 -3.01 -18.12 19.38
C THR A 863 -2.16 -18.11 18.11
N GLY A 864 -2.40 -17.18 17.18
CA GLY A 864 -1.86 -17.26 15.81
C GLY A 864 -2.76 -18.00 14.81
N LYS A 865 -3.90 -18.58 15.24
CA LYS A 865 -4.84 -19.27 14.34
C LYS A 865 -6.22 -18.60 14.32
N ALA A 866 -6.71 -18.34 13.11
CA ALA A 866 -8.05 -17.83 12.83
C ALA A 866 -9.15 -18.61 13.55
N GLY A 867 -10.14 -17.88 14.07
CA GLY A 867 -11.40 -18.42 14.55
C GLY A 867 -11.94 -17.67 15.77
N PHE A 868 -12.99 -18.23 16.36
CA PHE A 868 -13.65 -17.65 17.52
C PHE A 868 -13.49 -18.53 18.76
N LYS A 869 -12.87 -17.99 19.81
CA LYS A 869 -12.75 -18.64 21.13
C LYS A 869 -12.38 -17.63 22.22
N ASP A 870 -13.12 -17.60 23.32
CA ASP A 870 -12.81 -16.84 24.54
C ASP A 870 -11.95 -17.64 25.53
N GLY A 871 -11.34 -16.94 26.51
CA GLY A 871 -10.57 -17.50 27.62
C GLY A 871 -9.25 -16.75 27.86
N THR A 872 -8.30 -17.39 28.56
CA THR A 872 -6.94 -16.84 28.80
C THR A 872 -6.34 -16.32 27.49
N ALA A 873 -5.89 -15.06 27.45
CA ALA A 873 -5.71 -14.28 26.22
C ALA A 873 -4.84 -14.97 25.15
N VAL A 874 -3.75 -15.61 25.55
CA VAL A 874 -2.83 -16.36 24.65
C VAL A 874 -3.36 -17.70 24.14
N LYS A 875 -4.49 -18.20 24.66
CA LYS A 875 -5.19 -19.43 24.20
C LYS A 875 -6.54 -19.13 23.52
N ALA A 876 -6.91 -17.86 23.48
CA ALA A 876 -8.10 -17.36 22.80
C ALA A 876 -7.83 -17.20 21.29
N GLN A 877 -8.90 -17.12 20.50
CA GLN A 877 -8.81 -16.96 19.05
C GLN A 877 -9.53 -15.68 18.60
N LEU A 878 -8.95 -15.05 17.58
CA LEU A 878 -9.41 -13.87 16.86
C LEU A 878 -9.44 -14.23 15.37
N SER A 879 -10.06 -13.40 14.53
CA SER A 879 -9.93 -13.51 13.07
C SER A 879 -9.94 -12.13 12.43
N GLU A 880 -8.78 -11.75 11.88
CA GLU A 880 -8.48 -10.44 11.30
C GLU A 880 -8.95 -9.23 12.13
N PRO A 881 -8.51 -9.08 13.39
CA PRO A 881 -8.85 -7.90 14.18
C PRO A 881 -8.23 -6.63 13.56
N SER A 882 -9.02 -5.58 13.36
CA SER A 882 -8.59 -4.37 12.62
C SER A 882 -8.68 -3.04 13.39
N GLY A 883 -9.25 -3.04 14.60
CA GLY A 883 -9.40 -1.84 15.44
C GLY A 883 -9.28 -2.14 16.92
N ILE A 884 -8.71 -1.21 17.69
CA ILE A 884 -8.45 -1.34 19.13
C ILE A 884 -8.52 0.01 19.85
N VAL A 885 -9.14 0.08 21.02
CA VAL A 885 -9.25 1.29 21.87
C VAL A 885 -9.24 0.99 23.37
N GLU A 886 -8.73 1.89 24.19
CA GLU A 886 -8.66 1.77 25.66
C GLU A 886 -9.87 2.46 26.33
N GLY A 887 -10.56 1.72 27.20
CA GLY A 887 -11.60 2.23 28.08
C GLY A 887 -11.12 2.48 29.52
N LYS A 888 -12.05 2.40 30.48
CA LYS A 888 -11.70 2.57 31.89
C LYS A 888 -10.81 1.42 32.36
N ASN A 889 -9.89 1.73 33.27
CA ASN A 889 -9.05 0.78 33.99
C ASN A 889 -8.24 -0.17 33.09
N GLY A 890 -7.66 0.33 31.99
CA GLY A 890 -6.83 -0.50 31.09
C GLY A 890 -7.59 -1.62 30.39
N ARG A 891 -8.91 -1.47 30.21
CA ARG A 891 -9.70 -2.39 29.39
C ARG A 891 -9.54 -2.04 27.91
N LEU A 892 -8.93 -2.92 27.12
CA LEU A 892 -8.85 -2.76 25.67
C LEU A 892 -10.08 -3.39 25.02
N PHE A 893 -10.78 -2.64 24.17
CA PHE A 893 -11.82 -3.14 23.28
C PHE A 893 -11.23 -3.36 21.88
N ILE A 894 -11.63 -4.45 21.22
CA ILE A 894 -11.08 -4.93 19.95
C ILE A 894 -12.23 -5.20 18.99
N ALA A 895 -12.14 -4.68 17.77
CA ALA A 895 -12.97 -5.11 16.65
C ALA A 895 -12.37 -6.40 16.06
N ASP A 896 -13.12 -7.51 16.15
CA ASP A 896 -12.71 -8.86 15.76
C ASP A 896 -13.45 -9.25 14.48
N THR A 897 -12.90 -8.75 13.37
CA THR A 897 -13.66 -8.34 12.18
C THR A 897 -14.28 -9.53 11.44
N ASN A 898 -13.51 -10.58 11.16
CA ASN A 898 -14.05 -11.78 10.51
C ASN A 898 -14.94 -12.62 11.43
N ASN A 899 -14.82 -12.49 12.75
CA ASN A 899 -15.80 -13.06 13.68
C ASN A 899 -17.09 -12.20 13.79
N SER A 900 -17.07 -10.95 13.29
CA SER A 900 -18.15 -9.96 13.42
C SER A 900 -18.56 -9.63 14.86
N LEU A 901 -17.57 -9.59 15.75
CA LEU A 901 -17.74 -9.36 17.19
C LEU A 901 -16.90 -8.17 17.69
N ILE A 902 -17.29 -7.65 18.86
CA ILE A 902 -16.39 -6.87 19.71
C ILE A 902 -15.88 -7.79 20.82
N ARG A 903 -14.58 -7.75 21.07
CA ARG A 903 -13.89 -8.49 22.14
C ARG A 903 -13.25 -7.51 23.10
N TYR A 904 -12.87 -7.94 24.30
CA TYR A 904 -12.13 -7.11 25.23
C TYR A 904 -11.10 -7.89 26.06
N LEU A 905 -10.03 -7.19 26.46
CA LEU A 905 -8.98 -7.59 27.39
C LEU A 905 -9.02 -6.66 28.61
N ASP A 906 -8.71 -7.16 29.81
CA ASP A 906 -8.63 -6.33 31.03
C ASP A 906 -7.21 -6.42 31.61
N LEU A 907 -6.37 -5.43 31.29
CA LEU A 907 -4.92 -5.47 31.55
C LEU A 907 -4.54 -5.42 33.04
N ASN A 908 -5.46 -4.96 33.90
CA ASN A 908 -5.23 -4.85 35.34
C ASN A 908 -5.60 -6.12 36.12
N THR A 909 -5.86 -7.24 35.42
CA THR A 909 -6.15 -8.54 36.02
C THR A 909 -4.92 -9.45 36.05
N GLY A 910 -4.82 -10.31 37.08
CA GLY A 910 -3.64 -11.17 37.29
C GLY A 910 -3.47 -12.31 36.27
N GLU A 911 -4.57 -12.74 35.64
CA GLU A 911 -4.56 -13.61 34.46
C GLU A 911 -5.44 -12.95 33.40
N ILE A 912 -4.80 -12.41 32.35
CA ILE A 912 -5.50 -11.66 31.31
C ILE A 912 -6.35 -12.63 30.46
N GLU A 913 -7.65 -12.37 30.39
CA GLU A 913 -8.58 -13.09 29.52
C GLU A 913 -9.05 -12.22 28.35
N LEU A 914 -9.18 -12.82 27.16
CA LEU A 914 -9.92 -12.27 26.04
C LEU A 914 -11.36 -12.78 26.11
N ARG A 915 -12.32 -11.85 26.17
CA ARG A 915 -13.75 -12.13 26.29
C ARG A 915 -14.55 -11.43 25.21
N THR A 916 -15.72 -11.98 24.87
CA THR A 916 -16.68 -11.33 23.96
C THR A 916 -17.49 -10.26 24.71
N LEU A 917 -17.67 -9.09 24.10
CA LEU A 917 -18.59 -8.06 24.60
C LEU A 917 -20.02 -8.42 24.17
N GLU A 918 -20.92 -8.61 25.13
CA GLU A 918 -22.30 -9.02 24.87
C GLU A 918 -23.16 -7.83 24.41
N LEU A 919 -23.37 -7.72 23.10
CA LEU A 919 -24.06 -6.58 22.46
C LEU A 919 -25.59 -6.67 22.61
N LYS A 920 -26.17 -5.79 23.44
CA LYS A 920 -27.58 -5.84 23.88
C LYS A 920 -28.44 -4.80 23.18
N GLY A 921 -29.57 -5.24 22.62
CA GLY A 921 -30.55 -4.36 21.97
C GLY A 921 -30.19 -3.91 20.54
N ILE A 922 -28.95 -4.17 20.10
CA ILE A 922 -28.53 -3.98 18.70
C ILE A 922 -29.30 -4.97 17.81
N GLN A 923 -29.65 -4.53 16.60
CA GLN A 923 -30.33 -5.34 15.59
C GLN A 923 -29.65 -5.12 14.23
N PRO A 924 -29.67 -6.10 13.31
CA PRO A 924 -29.31 -5.87 11.91
C PRO A 924 -30.17 -4.75 11.29
N PRO A 925 -29.65 -4.00 10.31
CA PRO A 925 -30.44 -3.03 9.54
C PRO A 925 -31.68 -3.69 8.92
N LYS A 926 -32.78 -2.94 8.82
CA LYS A 926 -34.01 -3.41 8.17
C LYS A 926 -34.20 -2.64 6.85
N PRO A 927 -34.32 -3.33 5.70
CA PRO A 927 -34.50 -2.67 4.42
C PRO A 927 -35.74 -1.76 4.44
N LYS A 928 -35.60 -0.52 3.96
CA LYS A 928 -36.63 0.53 4.08
C LYS A 928 -37.94 0.11 3.38
N SER A 929 -38.97 -0.23 4.15
CA SER A 929 -40.33 -0.42 3.63
C SER A 929 -40.83 0.90 3.02
N ARG A 930 -41.31 0.90 1.77
CA ARG A 930 -41.67 2.09 0.98
C ARG A 930 -42.87 2.92 1.49
N SER A 931 -43.31 2.73 2.73
CA SER A 931 -44.29 3.62 3.38
C SER A 931 -43.59 4.74 4.12
N PHE A 932 -43.78 5.99 3.68
CA PHE A 932 -43.47 7.17 4.48
C PHE A 932 -44.42 7.24 5.69
N LYS A 933 -44.02 6.59 6.78
CA LYS A 933 -44.49 6.88 8.13
C LYS A 933 -43.32 7.47 8.90
N ARG A 934 -43.56 8.58 9.60
CA ARG A 934 -42.56 9.21 10.46
C ARG A 934 -42.12 8.18 11.51
N LEU A 935 -40.86 7.76 11.48
CA LEU A 935 -40.38 6.75 12.41
C LEU A 935 -40.42 7.33 13.83
N ARG A 936 -41.20 6.70 14.71
CA ARG A 936 -41.27 7.08 16.14
C ARG A 936 -39.86 7.10 16.71
N ARG A 937 -39.40 8.25 17.20
CA ARG A 937 -38.10 8.33 17.89
C ARG A 937 -38.16 7.45 19.13
N ARG A 938 -37.32 6.42 19.18
CA ARG A 938 -37.13 5.65 20.41
C ARG A 938 -36.26 6.48 21.35
N PRO A 939 -36.61 6.63 22.64
CA PRO A 939 -35.66 7.16 23.62
C PRO A 939 -34.45 6.23 23.70
N SER A 940 -33.26 6.80 23.91
CA SER A 940 -32.03 6.04 24.15
C SER A 940 -32.08 5.32 25.51
N ALA A 941 -31.29 4.26 25.68
CA ALA A 941 -31.29 3.47 26.92
C ALA A 941 -31.00 4.30 28.19
N ASP A 942 -30.15 5.34 28.09
CA ASP A 942 -29.83 6.29 29.16
C ASP A 942 -30.95 7.30 29.49
N THR A 943 -32.04 7.35 28.72
CA THR A 943 -33.07 8.38 28.88
C THR A 943 -33.88 8.16 30.15
N VAL A 944 -33.80 9.11 31.10
CA VAL A 944 -34.55 9.05 32.36
C VAL A 944 -36.03 9.37 32.10
N PRO A 945 -36.98 8.45 32.31
CA PRO A 945 -38.40 8.74 32.16
C PRO A 945 -38.95 9.46 33.41
N ILE A 946 -39.76 10.48 33.18
CA ILE A 946 -40.45 11.27 34.21
C ILE A 946 -41.93 11.33 33.83
N THR A 947 -42.77 10.55 34.50
CA THR A 947 -44.22 10.65 34.32
C THR A 947 -44.75 11.90 35.01
N VAL A 948 -45.50 12.71 34.28
CA VAL A 948 -46.08 13.98 34.73
C VAL A 948 -47.57 13.77 35.08
N ASP A 949 -48.09 14.60 35.98
CA ASP A 949 -49.53 14.57 36.31
C ASP A 949 -50.41 14.83 35.08
N ALA A 950 -51.59 14.20 35.09
CA ALA A 950 -52.41 14.10 33.90
C ALA A 950 -53.17 15.39 33.57
N ILE A 951 -52.92 15.95 32.39
CA ILE A 951 -53.51 17.21 31.93
C ILE A 951 -54.93 16.97 31.44
N SER A 952 -55.91 17.67 32.03
CA SER A 952 -57.32 17.60 31.65
C SER A 952 -57.76 18.68 30.66
N SER A 953 -57.05 19.80 30.59
CA SER A 953 -57.44 20.97 29.77
C SER A 953 -57.28 20.72 28.27
N ASN A 954 -58.04 21.46 27.46
CA ASN A 954 -57.99 21.38 26.00
C ASN A 954 -56.88 22.23 25.38
N GLU A 955 -56.35 23.21 26.11
CA GLU A 955 -55.36 24.17 25.63
C GLU A 955 -54.57 24.73 26.82
N GLY A 956 -53.28 25.01 26.64
CA GLY A 956 -52.40 25.50 27.70
C GLY A 956 -50.93 25.50 27.28
N ASN A 957 -50.01 25.63 28.23
CA ASN A 957 -48.57 25.64 27.95
C ASN A 957 -47.82 24.61 28.80
N LEU A 958 -46.74 24.08 28.25
CA LEU A 958 -45.79 23.20 28.91
C LEU A 958 -44.45 23.95 29.02
N SER A 959 -44.00 24.25 30.23
CA SER A 959 -42.76 24.98 30.48
C SER A 959 -41.67 24.05 30.99
N ILE A 960 -40.76 23.65 30.12
CA ILE A 960 -39.56 22.90 30.46
C ILE A 960 -38.65 23.78 31.33
N GLN A 961 -38.19 23.24 32.45
CA GLN A 961 -37.27 23.90 33.37
C GLN A 961 -36.20 22.91 33.84
N ILE A 962 -35.11 22.82 33.07
CA ILE A 962 -33.93 22.03 33.45
C ILE A 962 -33.04 22.86 34.36
N SER A 963 -32.56 22.27 35.44
CA SER A 963 -31.65 22.87 36.41
C SER A 963 -30.38 22.05 36.57
N LEU A 964 -29.26 22.72 36.83
CA LEU A 964 -27.93 22.13 36.99
C LEU A 964 -27.40 22.32 38.42
N PRO A 965 -26.43 21.51 38.89
CA PRO A 965 -25.68 21.82 40.11
C PRO A 965 -24.82 23.08 39.91
N ASN A 966 -24.58 23.84 40.99
CA ASN A 966 -23.91 25.15 40.98
C ASN A 966 -22.54 25.21 40.26
N GLU A 967 -21.84 24.08 40.13
CA GLU A 967 -20.53 23.97 39.48
C GLU A 967 -20.62 23.87 37.95
N TYR A 968 -21.81 23.62 37.39
CA TYR A 968 -22.03 23.35 35.97
C TYR A 968 -22.89 24.42 35.30
N HIS A 969 -22.52 24.80 34.06
CA HIS A 969 -23.34 25.61 33.17
C HIS A 969 -23.78 24.81 31.95
N PHE A 970 -24.85 25.23 31.27
CA PHE A 970 -25.22 24.65 29.98
C PHE A 970 -24.12 24.96 28.94
N SER A 971 -23.81 24.02 28.06
CA SER A 971 -22.78 24.24 27.03
C SER A 971 -23.20 25.33 26.04
N LYS A 972 -22.25 26.19 25.67
CA LYS A 972 -22.46 27.27 24.67
C LYS A 972 -22.30 26.72 23.26
N GLU A 973 -21.43 25.71 23.13
CA GLU A 973 -21.04 24.96 21.95
C GLU A 973 -22.09 23.88 21.67
N ALA A 974 -22.34 23.01 22.65
CA ALA A 974 -23.30 21.92 22.58
C ALA A 974 -24.68 22.37 23.08
N ARG A 975 -25.45 23.11 22.28
CA ARG A 975 -26.75 23.65 22.75
C ARG A 975 -27.79 22.56 23.05
N SER A 976 -28.24 22.54 24.31
CA SER A 976 -29.31 21.67 24.81
C SER A 976 -30.64 21.90 24.08
N ARG A 977 -31.45 20.84 23.93
CA ARG A 977 -32.64 20.81 23.05
C ARG A 977 -33.78 19.95 23.60
N PHE A 978 -34.97 20.11 23.03
CA PHE A 978 -36.12 19.25 23.24
C PHE A 978 -36.76 18.84 21.90
N SER A 979 -37.52 17.74 21.90
CA SER A 979 -38.44 17.37 20.82
C SER A 979 -39.63 16.59 21.35
N VAL A 980 -40.74 16.60 20.60
CA VAL A 980 -42.05 16.11 21.02
C VAL A 980 -42.58 15.04 20.08
N ASP A 981 -42.88 13.86 20.63
CA ASP A 981 -43.69 12.81 19.99
C ASP A 981 -45.07 12.72 20.68
N ILE A 982 -46.12 12.35 19.95
CA ILE A 982 -47.51 12.33 20.46
C ILE A 982 -48.20 11.03 20.04
N GLU A 983 -48.88 10.38 20.97
CA GLU A 983 -49.57 9.11 20.74
C GLU A 983 -51.02 9.12 21.27
N PRO A 984 -52.05 8.80 20.45
CA PRO A 984 -51.98 8.62 19.00
C PRO A 984 -51.56 9.90 18.27
N GLU A 985 -51.08 9.73 17.03
CA GLU A 985 -50.65 10.83 16.16
C GLU A 985 -51.83 11.79 15.88
N ASP A 986 -51.54 13.08 15.68
CA ASP A 986 -52.49 14.20 15.56
C ASP A 986 -53.46 14.45 16.75
N ALA A 987 -53.46 13.62 17.80
CA ALA A 987 -54.42 13.72 18.91
C ALA A 987 -54.35 15.04 19.69
N VAL A 988 -53.15 15.62 19.76
CA VAL A 988 -52.82 16.93 20.33
C VAL A 988 -51.86 17.60 19.36
N ASN A 989 -52.02 18.89 19.11
CA ASN A 989 -51.04 19.72 18.43
C ASN A 989 -50.17 20.42 19.49
N ILE A 990 -48.84 20.40 19.32
CA ILE A 990 -47.89 21.05 20.23
C ILE A 990 -46.91 21.87 19.39
N ASP A 991 -46.79 23.16 19.69
CA ASP A 991 -45.96 24.12 18.97
C ASP A 991 -44.98 24.83 19.93
N PRO A 992 -43.66 24.79 19.68
CA PRO A 992 -42.98 24.06 18.60
C PRO A 992 -42.80 22.57 18.93
N VAL A 993 -42.79 21.72 17.90
CA VAL A 993 -42.56 20.27 18.02
C VAL A 993 -41.10 19.89 18.36
N ASP A 994 -40.15 20.79 18.13
CA ASP A 994 -38.78 20.70 18.62
C ASP A 994 -38.18 22.11 18.81
N GLY A 995 -37.07 22.20 19.54
CA GLY A 995 -36.44 23.48 19.82
C GLY A 995 -35.20 23.39 20.71
N LEU A 996 -34.54 24.54 20.88
CA LEU A 996 -33.40 24.68 21.79
C LEU A 996 -33.89 25.16 23.16
N LEU A 997 -33.23 24.70 24.23
CA LEU A 997 -33.37 25.33 25.54
C LEU A 997 -32.66 26.69 25.56
N SER A 998 -33.13 27.57 26.44
CA SER A 998 -32.47 28.82 26.79
C SER A 998 -31.14 28.57 27.52
N PRO A 999 -30.24 29.57 27.64
CA PRO A 999 -29.01 29.45 28.44
C PRO A 999 -29.24 29.09 29.91
N GLU A 1000 -30.46 29.30 30.41
CA GLU A 1000 -30.93 29.00 31.76
C GLU A 1000 -31.67 27.64 31.85
N GLY A 1001 -31.68 26.84 30.77
CA GLY A 1001 -32.29 25.51 30.74
C GLY A 1001 -33.79 25.47 30.48
N SER A 1002 -34.40 26.58 30.02
CA SER A 1002 -35.85 26.70 29.90
C SER A 1002 -36.36 26.65 28.46
N ALA A 1003 -37.61 26.22 28.27
CA ALA A 1003 -38.38 26.42 27.04
C ALA A 1003 -39.89 26.32 27.32
N THR A 1004 -40.73 26.99 26.52
CA THR A 1004 -42.19 26.90 26.62
C THR A 1004 -42.78 26.41 25.30
N LEU A 1005 -43.68 25.44 25.39
CA LEU A 1005 -44.42 24.84 24.28
C LEU A 1005 -45.91 25.11 24.49
N HIS A 1006 -46.63 25.53 23.47
CA HIS A 1006 -48.08 25.66 23.51
C HIS A 1006 -48.73 24.33 23.07
N PHE A 1007 -49.73 23.84 23.81
CA PHE A 1007 -50.47 22.63 23.43
C PHE A 1007 -51.96 22.93 23.20
N LYS A 1008 -52.55 22.27 22.21
CA LYS A 1008 -53.97 22.36 21.87
C LYS A 1008 -54.49 20.99 21.43
N ARG A 1009 -55.54 20.48 22.08
CA ARG A 1009 -56.08 19.14 21.79
C ARG A 1009 -56.96 19.16 20.53
N SER A 1010 -56.59 18.34 19.56
CA SER A 1010 -57.37 18.10 18.33
C SER A 1010 -58.45 17.04 18.53
N SER A 1011 -58.34 16.22 19.59
CA SER A 1011 -59.20 15.07 19.82
C SER A 1011 -59.54 14.85 21.31
N ASN A 1012 -60.70 14.23 21.54
CA ASN A 1012 -61.16 13.81 22.87
C ASN A 1012 -60.69 12.39 23.25
N THR A 1013 -59.76 11.78 22.49
CA THR A 1013 -59.15 10.50 22.92
C THR A 1013 -58.18 10.75 24.07
N ALA A 1014 -57.96 9.73 24.91
CA ALA A 1014 -56.80 9.72 25.80
C ALA A 1014 -55.53 9.64 24.95
N SER A 1015 -54.54 10.47 25.26
CA SER A 1015 -53.29 10.56 24.51
C SER A 1015 -52.11 10.84 25.45
N ILE A 1016 -50.89 10.66 24.96
CA ILE A 1016 -49.66 10.90 25.71
C ILE A 1016 -48.68 11.71 24.85
N GLY A 1017 -48.24 12.84 25.37
CA GLY A 1017 -47.11 13.60 24.84
C GLY A 1017 -45.81 13.08 25.43
N ARG A 1018 -44.78 12.98 24.61
CA ARG A 1018 -43.45 12.49 24.98
C ARG A 1018 -42.43 13.55 24.62
N ILE A 1019 -41.94 14.25 25.63
CA ILE A 1019 -41.04 15.40 25.46
C ILE A 1019 -39.64 14.96 25.87
N ASN A 1020 -38.80 14.66 24.88
CA ASN A 1020 -37.43 14.22 25.08
C ASN A 1020 -36.49 15.43 25.07
N CYS A 1021 -35.89 15.73 26.22
CA CYS A 1021 -34.88 16.75 26.43
C CYS A 1021 -33.48 16.12 26.39
N LYS A 1022 -32.61 16.66 25.53
CA LYS A 1022 -31.17 16.34 25.47
C LYS A 1022 -30.39 17.50 26.07
N ILE A 1023 -29.69 17.21 27.16
CA ILE A 1023 -29.07 18.20 28.03
C ILE A 1023 -27.56 18.03 27.96
N TYR A 1024 -26.88 19.15 27.68
CA TYR A 1024 -25.44 19.27 27.52
C TYR A 1024 -24.92 20.35 28.46
N PHE A 1025 -24.02 19.97 29.36
CA PHE A 1025 -23.60 20.82 30.48
C PHE A 1025 -22.14 20.53 30.86
N CYS A 1026 -21.39 21.56 31.21
CA CYS A 1026 -19.94 21.50 31.45
C CYS A 1026 -19.59 22.30 32.71
N LYS A 1027 -18.45 21.98 33.33
CA LYS A 1027 -17.78 22.94 34.20
C LYS A 1027 -16.94 23.89 33.33
N GLU A 1028 -16.52 25.02 33.89
CA GLU A 1028 -15.69 25.99 33.17
C GLU A 1028 -14.37 25.33 32.73
N ASP A 1029 -14.08 25.41 31.43
CA ASP A 1029 -12.96 24.75 30.72
C ASP A 1029 -12.86 23.20 30.78
N GLU A 1030 -13.85 22.49 31.36
CA GLU A 1030 -13.91 21.01 31.35
C GLU A 1030 -14.68 20.43 30.13
N VAL A 1031 -14.58 19.12 29.94
CA VAL A 1031 -15.37 18.37 28.93
C VAL A 1031 -16.85 18.38 29.29
N CYS A 1032 -17.70 18.70 28.31
CA CYS A 1032 -19.14 18.73 28.49
C CYS A 1032 -19.75 17.32 28.62
N LEU A 1033 -20.59 17.15 29.64
CA LEU A 1033 -21.36 15.96 29.93
C LEU A 1033 -22.73 15.97 29.24
N TYR A 1034 -23.28 14.78 29.00
CA TYR A 1034 -24.60 14.56 28.41
C TYR A 1034 -25.57 13.86 29.37
N GLN A 1035 -26.83 14.30 29.38
CA GLN A 1035 -27.96 13.58 29.97
C GLN A 1035 -29.21 13.69 29.08
N SER A 1036 -29.95 12.59 28.91
CA SER A 1036 -31.26 12.58 28.24
C SER A 1036 -32.38 12.34 29.25
N VAL A 1037 -33.49 13.05 29.09
CA VAL A 1037 -34.66 13.02 29.98
C VAL A 1037 -35.93 13.02 29.14
N LEU A 1038 -36.87 12.13 29.46
CA LEU A 1038 -38.16 12.03 28.77
C LEU A 1038 -39.29 12.36 29.74
N PHE A 1039 -39.97 13.48 29.52
CA PHE A 1039 -41.24 13.74 30.20
C PHE A 1039 -42.38 13.02 29.45
N GLU A 1040 -43.09 12.14 30.15
CA GLU A 1040 -44.33 11.52 29.69
C GLU A 1040 -45.53 12.31 30.25
N VAL A 1041 -46.27 12.98 29.37
CA VAL A 1041 -47.36 13.91 29.71
C VAL A 1041 -48.70 13.31 29.24
N PRO A 1042 -49.48 12.65 30.12
CA PRO A 1042 -50.74 12.03 29.73
C PRO A 1042 -51.89 13.04 29.70
N PHE A 1043 -52.57 13.16 28.56
CA PHE A 1043 -53.75 14.00 28.37
C PHE A 1043 -55.03 13.17 28.59
N ARG A 1044 -55.83 13.54 29.59
CA ARG A 1044 -57.10 12.88 29.94
C ARG A 1044 -58.30 13.73 29.53
N VAL A 1045 -59.46 13.12 29.33
CA VAL A 1045 -60.70 13.84 29.02
C VAL A 1045 -61.13 14.69 30.23
N GLY A 1046 -61.09 16.02 30.09
CA GLY A 1046 -61.50 16.96 31.13
C GLY A 1046 -62.90 17.53 30.90
N ALA A 1047 -63.55 17.93 31.99
CA ALA A 1047 -64.78 18.71 31.92
C ALA A 1047 -64.47 20.15 31.47
N SER A 1048 -65.39 20.77 30.74
CA SER A 1048 -65.22 22.11 30.18
C SER A 1048 -65.39 23.21 31.24
N ASN A 1049 -64.32 23.57 31.96
CA ASN A 1049 -64.13 24.96 32.43
C ASN A 1049 -62.75 25.29 33.02
N SER A 1050 -62.40 26.57 32.89
CA SER A 1050 -61.38 27.35 33.63
C SER A 1050 -59.89 27.00 33.50
N ALA A 1051 -59.10 28.07 33.29
CA ALA A 1051 -57.64 28.14 33.23
C ALA A 1051 -56.93 27.33 32.12
N SER A 1052 -56.09 28.02 31.36
CA SER A 1052 -54.95 27.41 30.65
C SER A 1052 -53.91 27.01 31.69
N PRO A 1053 -53.60 25.71 31.89
CA PRO A 1053 -52.58 25.32 32.83
C PRO A 1053 -51.20 25.57 32.21
N ASP A 1054 -50.37 26.35 32.89
CA ASP A 1054 -48.93 26.38 32.65
C ASP A 1054 -48.31 25.24 33.46
N VAL A 1055 -47.98 24.13 32.80
CA VAL A 1055 -47.48 22.91 33.44
C VAL A 1055 -45.96 22.90 33.39
N THR A 1056 -45.30 23.03 34.54
CA THR A 1056 -43.83 23.03 34.63
C THR A 1056 -43.27 21.61 34.54
N LEU A 1057 -42.44 21.37 33.52
CA LEU A 1057 -41.71 20.12 33.29
C LEU A 1057 -40.29 20.28 33.87
N ALA A 1058 -40.19 20.14 35.19
CA ALA A 1058 -38.95 20.40 35.94
C ALA A 1058 -38.07 19.15 36.05
N HIS A 1059 -36.75 19.32 35.89
CA HIS A 1059 -35.75 18.30 36.21
C HIS A 1059 -34.47 18.93 36.78
N PHE A 1060 -33.83 18.22 37.71
CA PHE A 1060 -32.49 18.57 38.22
C PHE A 1060 -31.48 17.55 37.73
N VAL A 1061 -30.53 18.01 36.90
CA VAL A 1061 -29.45 17.21 36.35
C VAL A 1061 -28.58 16.68 37.47
N LYS A 1062 -28.33 15.37 37.44
CA LYS A 1062 -27.41 14.69 38.35
C LYS A 1062 -26.24 14.21 37.50
N PRO A 1063 -25.07 14.87 37.55
CA PRO A 1063 -23.86 14.37 36.90
C PRO A 1063 -23.61 12.93 37.35
N LYS A 1064 -23.29 12.04 36.40
CA LYS A 1064 -22.80 10.69 36.73
C LYS A 1064 -21.41 10.85 37.36
N THR A 1065 -21.34 11.04 38.68
CA THR A 1065 -20.07 11.21 39.39
C THR A 1065 -19.20 9.97 39.24
N SER A 1066 -17.92 10.17 38.98
CA SER A 1066 -16.92 9.12 39.15
C SER A 1066 -16.91 8.71 40.63
N THR A 1067 -17.24 7.45 40.91
CA THR A 1067 -17.33 6.89 42.28
C THR A 1067 -15.95 6.64 42.87
N ASN A 1068 -15.26 7.73 43.18
CA ASN A 1068 -13.93 7.73 43.77
C ASN A 1068 -14.02 7.42 45.29
N SER A 1069 -14.12 6.15 45.66
CA SER A 1069 -14.03 5.70 47.06
C SER A 1069 -13.60 4.24 47.20
N LEU A 1070 -12.29 3.97 47.16
CA LEU A 1070 -11.57 3.04 48.09
C LEU A 1070 -10.06 2.96 47.83
N LEU A 1071 -9.38 4.10 47.79
CA LEU A 1071 -7.93 4.17 48.06
C LEU A 1071 -7.70 5.25 49.13
N GLN A 1072 -7.14 4.85 50.28
CA GLN A 1072 -6.61 5.79 51.26
C GLN A 1072 -5.20 6.24 50.82
N PRO A 1073 -4.84 7.52 50.98
CA PRO A 1073 -3.52 7.99 50.62
C PRO A 1073 -2.46 7.49 51.63
N VAL A 1074 -1.48 6.74 51.15
CA VAL A 1074 -0.18 6.62 51.83
C VAL A 1074 0.65 7.84 51.43
N VAL A 1075 1.29 8.47 52.42
CA VAL A 1075 2.03 9.73 52.29
C VAL A 1075 3.28 9.67 53.16
N PRO A 1076 4.44 10.24 52.75
CA PRO A 1076 4.83 10.69 51.41
C PRO A 1076 5.84 9.76 50.71
#